data_AF-A0A663DUZ8-F1
#
_entry.id   AF-A0A663DUZ8-F1
#
_cell.length_a   1.000
_cell.length_b   1.000
_cell.length_c   1.000
_cell.angle_alpha   90.00
_cell.angle_beta   90.00
_cell.angle_gamma   90.00
#
_symmetry.space_group_name_H-M   'P 1'
#
loop_
_entity.id
_entity.type
_entity.pdbx_description
1 polymer ?
#
loop_
_entity_poly.entity_id
_entity_poly.type
_entity_poly.pdbx_seq_one_letter_code
_entity_poly.pdbx_strand_id
1 'polypeptide(L)'
;MVAPGEAGMVLGPLRGASLPPPAMPTAALRLLCGVVMPAAMLCAEPLPRITFPSGDPRRTLTHFSQENVSHYDIFLLHESEEELYVGARDRVLALTVGTPGSIRAKASIMWGPTAEKISECAFKKKSQETECFNFIRVLVALNQTHLYVCGTYAFSPVCTYIQLENFTLMSSSRGQPFLDGKGQCPFDPQHTYTALLVDGELYAGTMNNFQGNEPIISRSLGSRTLLKTDAFLRWLSADAAFVASFSIPGDDKVYFFFEETADEFDFFERLLVPRVARVCKSDVGGDKVLQKKWTTFLKAQLVCSQPGHFPFNVIHHAFALPRRDGGADFYAVFTSQWQAGRAGSAAVCAYRQEALEEVFEGKYKELNKESSRWTVYGGPDMNPRPGSCYMGPSSDKALTFMKDHFLMDGKVSPTQGQPLLVKTDITYTRIVVDETHGISGATYRVMFLATVEGFLHKVVELPGGPHIVESIQLFERPEPVKNLLLAPGKGILYVGYSSGVLQVPLANCSLHQSCAECVLARDPYCAWYSLEGSCQPTRAAAATEDMSAWLQDVEAGSPATMCHRGRSVAMPRTWGAQEDPVAERLSPPLNAVVYLRCPRHSALANYSWQQPDGQGGRGDTAVLPNHTLVVIMQRGTAGTYKCRATENGYTWTVAHYQLQDPSGVAPQLDELAEEDLAWGSSVPGTPRSYWPQFVTVTVLLAVTLAAAACLALLAYHDQLKARSKVRGCSTPHSPPSQRREKVPLNGGTGEPSAPGVPTEEEEEEEGSRACCLQLDGDIDVDNNRLHVPAGDTV
;
A
#
# COMPACT_ATOMS: atom_id res chain seq x y z
N MET A 1 45.31 -64.21 23.79
CA MET A 1 44.55 -65.36 23.28
C MET A 1 43.74 -64.84 22.09
N VAL A 2 43.82 -65.34 20.86
CA VAL A 2 44.81 -66.21 20.18
C VAL A 2 45.03 -65.60 18.76
N ALA A 3 46.21 -65.78 18.17
CA ALA A 3 46.60 -65.27 16.84
C ALA A 3 46.97 -66.47 15.93
N PRO A 4 47.54 -66.34 14.70
CA PRO A 4 47.88 -65.14 13.91
C PRO A 4 47.47 -65.24 12.41
N GLY A 5 48.00 -64.36 11.56
CA GLY A 5 47.94 -64.45 10.09
C GLY A 5 48.78 -63.38 9.39
N GLU A 6 50.02 -63.73 9.01
CA GLU A 6 51.00 -62.85 8.32
C GLU A 6 50.86 -63.00 6.77
N ALA A 7 51.44 -62.18 5.87
CA ALA A 7 52.43 -61.08 5.94
C ALA A 7 52.03 -59.94 4.94
N GLY A 8 52.84 -58.94 4.53
CA GLY A 8 54.29 -58.69 4.65
C GLY A 8 54.72 -57.32 4.09
N MET A 9 55.66 -57.27 3.14
CA MET A 9 56.23 -56.03 2.54
C MET A 9 56.62 -56.19 1.06
N VAL A 10 56.79 -55.07 0.32
CA VAL A 10 58.01 -54.71 -0.49
C VAL A 10 57.83 -53.36 -1.23
N LEU A 11 58.95 -52.70 -1.60
CA LEU A 11 59.04 -51.40 -2.29
C LEU A 11 59.02 -51.53 -3.83
N GLY A 12 58.69 -50.47 -4.58
CA GLY A 12 58.94 -50.39 -6.04
C GLY A 12 58.40 -49.13 -6.76
N PRO A 13 59.08 -48.53 -7.78
CA PRO A 13 58.66 -47.24 -8.36
C PRO A 13 58.44 -47.15 -9.90
N LEU A 14 57.72 -46.09 -10.31
CA LEU A 14 57.85 -45.29 -11.55
C LEU A 14 57.50 -45.82 -12.97
N ARG A 15 56.87 -44.91 -13.75
CA ARG A 15 56.67 -44.85 -15.24
C ARG A 15 55.63 -45.81 -15.88
N GLY A 16 54.92 -45.31 -16.91
CA GLY A 16 54.14 -46.13 -17.88
C GLY A 16 52.94 -45.40 -18.53
N ALA A 17 53.09 -44.88 -19.74
CA ALA A 17 52.17 -43.94 -20.38
C ALA A 17 50.84 -44.49 -20.99
N SER A 18 49.82 -43.62 -20.97
CA SER A 18 48.85 -43.34 -22.07
C SER A 18 47.60 -44.22 -22.35
N LEU A 19 46.54 -43.52 -22.82
CA LEU A 19 45.27 -44.00 -23.45
C LEU A 19 44.23 -44.65 -22.51
N PRO A 20 42.92 -44.62 -22.85
CA PRO A 20 42.06 -43.43 -22.79
C PRO A 20 40.87 -43.61 -21.82
N PRO A 21 40.17 -42.53 -21.39
CA PRO A 21 39.02 -42.66 -20.50
C PRO A 21 37.81 -43.31 -21.20
N PRO A 22 37.15 -44.32 -20.59
CA PRO A 22 35.93 -44.92 -21.13
C PRO A 22 34.70 -44.01 -20.92
N ALA A 23 33.67 -44.21 -21.74
CA ALA A 23 32.44 -43.42 -21.68
C ALA A 23 31.64 -43.67 -20.39
N MET A 24 31.31 -42.59 -19.66
CA MET A 24 30.36 -42.61 -18.54
C MET A 24 28.91 -42.66 -19.06
N PRO A 25 28.02 -43.46 -18.46
CA PRO A 25 26.65 -43.62 -18.94
C PRO A 25 25.80 -42.37 -18.71
N THR A 26 24.95 -42.04 -19.70
CA THR A 26 24.11 -40.84 -19.77
C THR A 26 22.94 -40.77 -18.77
N ALA A 27 22.91 -41.66 -17.77
CA ALA A 27 21.86 -41.73 -16.75
C ALA A 27 21.95 -40.59 -15.70
N ALA A 28 23.17 -40.21 -15.30
CA ALA A 28 23.37 -39.27 -14.18
C ALA A 28 22.82 -37.85 -14.45
N LEU A 29 22.91 -37.38 -15.70
CA LEU A 29 22.47 -36.03 -16.07
C LEU A 29 20.94 -35.87 -16.06
N ARG A 30 20.18 -36.96 -16.22
CA ARG A 30 18.71 -36.93 -16.21
C ARG A 30 18.08 -36.84 -14.81
N LEU A 31 18.78 -37.24 -13.74
CA LEU A 31 18.30 -36.99 -12.37
C LEU A 31 18.50 -35.53 -11.95
N LEU A 32 19.59 -34.88 -12.37
CA LEU A 32 19.85 -33.47 -12.03
C LEU A 32 18.93 -32.49 -12.78
N CYS A 33 18.51 -32.82 -14.01
CA CYS A 33 17.45 -32.06 -14.69
C CYS A 33 16.02 -32.45 -14.26
N GLY A 34 15.85 -33.49 -13.43
CA GLY A 34 14.53 -33.95 -12.94
C GLY A 34 14.07 -33.29 -11.63
N VAL A 35 14.98 -32.63 -10.90
CA VAL A 35 14.69 -31.99 -9.60
C VAL A 35 14.63 -30.46 -9.71
N VAL A 36 15.06 -29.87 -10.84
CA VAL A 36 14.70 -28.49 -11.21
C VAL A 36 13.32 -28.48 -11.87
N MET A 37 12.31 -28.90 -11.11
CA MET A 37 10.96 -28.39 -11.32
C MET A 37 11.01 -26.87 -11.14
N PRO A 38 10.27 -26.07 -11.92
CA PRO A 38 10.44 -24.62 -11.86
C PRO A 38 10.08 -24.05 -10.48
N ALA A 39 11.07 -23.45 -9.81
CA ALA A 39 10.81 -22.48 -8.76
C ALA A 39 10.08 -21.22 -9.28
N ALA A 40 9.80 -21.15 -10.60
CA ALA A 40 8.82 -20.26 -11.22
C ALA A 40 7.35 -20.67 -10.96
N MET A 41 7.08 -21.62 -10.05
CA MET A 41 5.85 -21.65 -9.25
C MET A 41 6.00 -20.88 -7.91
N LEU A 42 6.90 -19.89 -7.85
CA LEU A 42 6.56 -18.62 -7.21
C LEU A 42 5.19 -18.18 -7.75
N CYS A 43 4.22 -17.93 -6.87
CA CYS A 43 2.95 -17.34 -7.28
C CYS A 43 3.24 -16.03 -8.01
N ALA A 44 2.89 -15.94 -9.29
CA ALA A 44 3.12 -14.74 -10.07
C ALA A 44 2.41 -13.56 -9.39
N GLU A 45 3.18 -12.53 -9.04
CA GLU A 45 2.68 -11.38 -8.30
C GLU A 45 1.51 -10.74 -9.08
N PRO A 46 0.35 -10.49 -8.45
CA PRO A 46 -0.80 -9.95 -9.17
C PRO A 46 -0.49 -8.56 -9.74
N LEU A 47 -0.61 -8.47 -11.07
CA LEU A 47 -0.44 -7.25 -11.85
C LEU A 47 -1.81 -6.60 -12.09
N PRO A 48 -1.93 -5.26 -12.05
CA PRO A 48 -3.10 -4.55 -12.54
C PRO A 48 -3.34 -4.89 -14.02
N ARG A 49 -4.53 -5.38 -14.36
CA ARG A 49 -4.88 -5.72 -15.74
C ARG A 49 -4.77 -4.50 -16.66
N ILE A 50 -5.28 -3.35 -16.22
CA ILE A 50 -5.17 -2.07 -16.90
C ILE A 50 -4.54 -1.05 -15.94
N THR A 51 -3.64 -0.20 -16.44
CA THR A 51 -3.12 0.97 -15.70
C THR A 51 -3.49 2.26 -16.44
N PHE A 52 -3.95 3.25 -15.69
CA PHE A 52 -4.26 4.59 -16.18
C PHE A 52 -3.26 5.60 -15.58
N PRO A 53 -2.51 6.36 -16.40
CA PRO A 53 -1.74 7.50 -15.92
C PRO A 53 -2.68 8.62 -15.46
N SER A 54 -2.14 9.58 -14.71
CA SER A 54 -2.89 10.78 -14.31
C SER A 54 -3.39 11.54 -15.54
N GLY A 55 -4.66 11.96 -15.51
CA GLY A 55 -5.30 12.67 -16.62
C GLY A 55 -5.73 11.80 -17.81
N ASP A 56 -5.68 10.46 -17.73
CA ASP A 56 -6.15 9.61 -18.84
C ASP A 56 -7.66 9.83 -19.12
N PRO A 57 -8.05 10.22 -20.35
CA PRO A 57 -9.45 10.54 -20.69
C PRO A 57 -10.39 9.32 -20.64
N ARG A 58 -9.85 8.09 -20.53
CA ARG A 58 -10.62 6.87 -20.30
C ARG A 58 -11.04 6.70 -18.84
N ARG A 59 -10.45 7.49 -17.92
CA ARG A 59 -10.70 7.42 -16.47
C ARG A 59 -10.79 8.80 -15.83
N THR A 60 -11.58 9.68 -16.45
CA THR A 60 -11.91 11.02 -15.94
C THR A 60 -12.34 10.98 -14.47
N LEU A 61 -11.67 11.79 -13.64
CA LEU A 61 -11.97 11.97 -12.21
C LEU A 61 -12.49 13.39 -12.01
N THR A 62 -13.48 13.57 -11.13
CA THR A 62 -13.94 14.93 -10.76
C THR A 62 -13.14 15.42 -9.57
N HIS A 63 -12.54 16.60 -9.69
CA HIS A 63 -11.69 17.22 -8.67
C HIS A 63 -12.34 18.46 -8.05
N PHE A 64 -12.10 18.66 -6.75
CA PHE A 64 -12.41 19.89 -6.03
C PHE A 64 -11.23 20.34 -5.16
N SER A 65 -10.82 21.59 -5.33
CA SER A 65 -9.86 22.31 -4.49
C SER A 65 -10.40 23.71 -4.17
N GLN A 66 -9.99 24.29 -3.04
CA GLN A 66 -10.33 25.66 -2.66
C GLN A 66 -9.04 26.43 -2.33
N GLU A 67 -8.94 27.68 -2.77
CA GLU A 67 -7.77 28.52 -2.52
C GLU A 67 -7.51 28.70 -1.02
N ASN A 68 -6.23 28.64 -0.62
CA ASN A 68 -5.80 28.75 0.78
C ASN A 68 -6.45 27.69 1.69
N VAL A 69 -6.63 26.48 1.15
CA VAL A 69 -7.05 25.26 1.85
C VAL A 69 -6.13 24.11 1.43
N SER A 70 -5.78 23.24 2.37
CA SER A 70 -4.90 22.09 2.14
C SER A 70 -5.13 21.02 3.22
N HIS A 71 -4.52 19.84 3.07
CA HIS A 71 -4.64 18.70 3.98
C HIS A 71 -6.10 18.27 4.20
N TYR A 72 -6.75 17.81 3.13
CA TYR A 72 -8.13 17.31 3.13
C TYR A 72 -8.17 15.90 3.76
N ASP A 73 -7.87 15.84 5.07
CA ASP A 73 -7.42 14.63 5.76
C ASP A 73 -8.58 13.76 6.31
N ILE A 74 -9.73 14.35 6.64
CA ILE A 74 -10.89 13.63 7.21
C ILE A 74 -12.22 13.98 6.53
N PHE A 75 -13.02 12.96 6.23
CA PHE A 75 -14.33 13.05 5.58
C PHE A 75 -15.45 12.50 6.46
N LEU A 76 -16.64 13.07 6.30
CA LEU A 76 -17.91 12.56 6.81
C LEU A 76 -19.00 12.80 5.76
N LEU A 77 -19.53 11.73 5.17
CA LEU A 77 -20.68 11.79 4.25
C LEU A 77 -21.97 11.84 5.08
N HIS A 78 -22.90 12.72 4.70
CA HIS A 78 -24.23 12.81 5.31
C HIS A 78 -25.09 11.59 4.93
N GLU A 79 -26.08 11.24 5.75
CA GLU A 79 -26.96 10.06 5.57
C GLU A 79 -27.71 10.03 4.23
N SER A 80 -27.99 11.21 3.65
CA SER A 80 -28.61 11.33 2.32
C SER A 80 -27.63 11.13 1.14
N GLU A 81 -26.35 10.92 1.41
CA GLU A 81 -25.21 10.98 0.48
C GLU A 81 -25.07 12.30 -0.33
N GLU A 82 -25.93 13.32 -0.12
CA GLU A 82 -25.93 14.58 -0.89
C GLU A 82 -24.84 15.58 -0.46
N GLU A 83 -24.39 15.51 0.79
CA GLU A 83 -23.42 16.42 1.38
C GLU A 83 -22.22 15.67 1.97
N LEU A 84 -21.02 16.15 1.67
CA LEU A 84 -19.75 15.67 2.19
C LEU A 84 -19.14 16.77 3.07
N TYR A 85 -19.03 16.51 4.36
CA TYR A 85 -18.28 17.36 5.28
C TYR A 85 -16.81 16.96 5.26
N VAL A 86 -15.92 17.96 5.21
CA VAL A 86 -14.47 17.74 5.10
C VAL A 86 -13.73 18.56 6.14
N GLY A 87 -12.92 17.89 6.96
CA GLY A 87 -11.93 18.52 7.81
C GLY A 87 -10.64 18.74 7.04
N ALA A 88 -10.16 19.98 7.03
CA ALA A 88 -8.95 20.41 6.34
C ALA A 88 -8.00 21.15 7.30
N ARG A 89 -6.87 21.67 6.82
CA ARG A 89 -6.04 22.60 7.60
C ARG A 89 -6.78 23.94 7.79
N ASP A 90 -6.88 24.35 9.04
CA ASP A 90 -7.54 25.56 9.56
C ASP A 90 -9.02 25.72 9.17
N ARG A 91 -9.68 24.66 8.67
CA ARG A 91 -11.00 24.76 8.04
C ARG A 91 -11.85 23.50 8.16
N VAL A 92 -13.17 23.71 8.17
CA VAL A 92 -14.17 22.67 7.93
C VAL A 92 -15.02 23.11 6.74
N LEU A 93 -15.23 22.23 5.76
CA LEU A 93 -16.02 22.50 4.56
C LEU A 93 -17.31 21.66 4.56
N ALA A 94 -18.37 22.20 3.98
CA ALA A 94 -19.52 21.44 3.51
C ALA A 94 -19.53 21.48 1.98
N LEU A 95 -19.50 20.32 1.33
CA LEU A 95 -19.50 20.17 -0.12
C LEU A 95 -20.79 19.49 -0.56
N THR A 96 -21.52 20.08 -1.51
CA THR A 96 -22.59 19.38 -2.23
C THR A 96 -21.96 18.40 -3.21
N VAL A 97 -22.28 17.12 -3.04
CA VAL A 97 -21.79 15.98 -3.85
C VAL A 97 -22.95 15.15 -4.42
N GLY A 98 -24.16 15.73 -4.41
CA GLY A 98 -25.40 15.12 -4.84
C GLY A 98 -25.32 14.45 -6.22
N THR A 99 -25.00 15.26 -7.23
CA THR A 99 -24.85 14.83 -8.62
C THR A 99 -23.48 14.17 -8.86
N PRO A 100 -23.41 12.89 -9.26
CA PRO A 100 -22.14 12.24 -9.61
C PRO A 100 -21.39 13.03 -10.70
N GLY A 101 -20.08 13.23 -10.50
CA GLY A 101 -19.25 14.03 -11.39
C GLY A 101 -19.26 15.53 -11.07
N SER A 102 -19.98 15.99 -10.04
CA SER A 102 -19.98 17.38 -9.58
C SER A 102 -19.73 17.48 -8.08
N ILE A 103 -18.70 18.23 -7.69
CA ILE A 103 -18.42 18.62 -6.30
C ILE A 103 -18.47 20.15 -6.24
N ARG A 104 -19.25 20.72 -5.32
CA ARG A 104 -19.38 22.19 -5.17
C ARG A 104 -19.33 22.58 -3.70
N ALA A 105 -18.62 23.65 -3.37
CA ALA A 105 -18.67 24.22 -2.01
C ALA A 105 -20.08 24.75 -1.69
N LYS A 106 -20.64 24.30 -0.56
CA LYS A 106 -21.89 24.81 0.03
C LYS A 106 -21.57 25.87 1.10
N ALA A 107 -20.65 25.55 2.00
CA ALA A 107 -20.20 26.44 3.07
C ALA A 107 -18.76 26.10 3.52
N SER A 108 -18.09 27.04 4.19
CA SER A 108 -16.77 26.82 4.78
C SER A 108 -16.59 27.63 6.07
N ILE A 109 -16.17 26.96 7.14
CA ILE A 109 -15.74 27.57 8.39
C ILE A 109 -14.22 27.76 8.34
N MET A 110 -13.74 28.93 8.76
CA MET A 110 -12.33 29.14 9.14
C MET A 110 -12.20 28.95 10.65
N TRP A 111 -11.29 28.07 11.07
CA TRP A 111 -11.02 27.71 12.45
C TRP A 111 -9.52 27.50 12.67
N GLY A 112 -8.71 28.52 12.36
CA GLY A 112 -7.28 28.53 12.66
C GLY A 112 -6.97 28.86 14.14
N PRO A 113 -5.73 28.60 14.60
CA PRO A 113 -5.26 28.99 15.94
C PRO A 113 -5.16 30.52 16.12
N THR A 114 -5.22 31.02 17.36
CA THR A 114 -4.90 32.42 17.63
C THR A 114 -3.39 32.69 17.48
N ALA A 115 -3.01 33.95 17.26
CA ALA A 115 -1.60 34.35 17.19
C ALA A 115 -0.83 33.99 18.48
N GLU A 116 -1.50 34.00 19.64
CA GLU A 116 -0.93 33.55 20.91
C GLU A 116 -0.59 32.06 20.87
N LYS A 117 -1.49 31.22 20.32
CA LYS A 117 -1.28 29.78 20.19
C LYS A 117 -0.21 29.42 19.16
N ILE A 118 -0.11 30.17 18.06
CA ILE A 118 0.98 30.04 17.09
C ILE A 118 2.33 30.41 17.76
N SER A 119 2.33 31.42 18.63
CA SER A 119 3.52 31.81 19.41
C SER A 119 3.89 30.75 20.47
N GLU A 120 2.93 30.23 21.24
CA GLU A 120 3.14 29.12 22.17
C GLU A 120 3.70 27.87 21.48
N CYS A 121 3.20 27.56 20.28
CA CYS A 121 3.65 26.42 19.48
C CYS A 121 5.09 26.61 18.98
N ALA A 122 5.41 27.78 18.43
CA ALA A 122 6.76 28.12 18.00
C ALA A 122 7.76 28.18 19.16
N PHE A 123 7.35 28.64 20.35
CA PHE A 123 8.17 28.60 21.57
C PHE A 123 8.53 27.17 21.99
N LYS A 124 7.65 26.19 21.72
CA LYS A 124 7.92 24.74 21.87
C LYS A 124 8.77 24.16 20.72
N LYS A 125 9.37 25.01 19.88
CA LYS A 125 10.22 24.67 18.72
C LYS A 125 9.51 23.92 17.59
N LYS A 126 8.19 24.06 17.46
CA LYS A 126 7.40 23.52 16.35
C LYS A 126 7.28 24.54 15.20
N SER A 127 7.22 24.05 13.97
CA SER A 127 7.26 24.82 12.73
C SER A 127 6.01 25.69 12.51
N GLN A 128 6.21 26.99 12.30
CA GLN A 128 5.13 27.90 11.90
C GLN A 128 4.68 27.72 10.42
N GLU A 129 5.48 27.02 9.61
CA GLU A 129 5.23 26.84 8.17
C GLU A 129 4.50 25.52 7.86
N THR A 130 4.61 24.52 8.74
CA THR A 130 4.04 23.17 8.55
C THR A 130 3.22 22.65 9.74
N GLU A 131 3.54 23.00 10.98
CA GLU A 131 3.03 22.28 12.17
C GLU A 131 2.03 23.08 13.01
N CYS A 132 2.25 24.39 13.20
CA CYS A 132 1.48 25.25 14.12
C CYS A 132 0.13 25.75 13.56
N PHE A 133 -0.61 24.86 12.89
CA PHE A 133 -1.96 25.10 12.37
C PHE A 133 -3.02 24.30 13.13
N ASN A 134 -4.29 24.51 12.83
CA ASN A 134 -5.37 23.64 13.29
C ASN A 134 -5.69 22.60 12.22
N PHE A 135 -5.08 21.42 12.30
CA PHE A 135 -5.48 20.31 11.45
C PHE A 135 -6.72 19.67 12.04
N ILE A 136 -7.79 19.52 11.25
CA ILE A 136 -9.00 18.84 11.70
C ILE A 136 -8.77 17.32 11.70
N ARG A 137 -9.27 16.69 12.76
CA ARG A 137 -8.88 15.35 13.20
C ARG A 137 -10.11 14.56 13.69
N VAL A 138 -11.01 15.16 14.47
CA VAL A 138 -12.33 14.56 14.71
C VAL A 138 -13.37 15.27 13.87
N LEU A 139 -14.24 14.52 13.21
CA LEU A 139 -15.40 15.01 12.45
C LEU A 139 -16.47 13.92 12.45
N VAL A 140 -17.46 14.02 13.34
CA VAL A 140 -18.55 13.05 13.49
C VAL A 140 -19.90 13.75 13.56
N ALA A 141 -20.96 13.09 13.07
CA ALA A 141 -22.33 13.54 13.30
C ALA A 141 -22.70 13.27 14.75
N LEU A 142 -23.09 14.30 15.50
CA LEU A 142 -23.62 14.17 16.86
C LEU A 142 -25.11 13.84 16.83
N ASN A 143 -25.82 14.42 15.87
CA ASN A 143 -27.22 14.17 15.51
C ASN A 143 -27.50 14.87 14.16
N GLN A 144 -28.72 14.73 13.64
CA GLN A 144 -29.20 15.31 12.38
C GLN A 144 -29.04 16.84 12.23
N THR A 145 -28.71 17.57 13.30
CA THR A 145 -28.57 19.04 13.29
C THR A 145 -27.19 19.54 13.70
N HIS A 146 -26.31 18.67 14.23
CA HIS A 146 -25.02 19.06 14.80
C HIS A 146 -23.90 18.07 14.48
N LEU A 147 -22.72 18.59 14.15
CA LEU A 147 -21.47 17.84 14.12
C LEU A 147 -20.66 18.09 15.40
N TYR A 148 -19.89 17.10 15.83
CA TYR A 148 -18.81 17.29 16.79
C TYR A 148 -17.46 17.21 16.08
N VAL A 149 -16.60 18.21 16.30
CA VAL A 149 -15.36 18.39 15.53
C VAL A 149 -14.22 18.77 16.46
N CYS A 150 -13.04 18.21 16.24
CA CYS A 150 -11.80 18.55 16.94
C CYS A 150 -10.63 18.72 15.98
N GLY A 151 -9.63 19.52 16.38
CA GLY A 151 -8.36 19.64 15.68
C GLY A 151 -7.17 19.94 16.60
N THR A 152 -5.96 19.84 16.05
CA THR A 152 -4.69 19.94 16.80
C THR A 152 -4.42 21.33 17.38
N TYR A 153 -4.98 22.35 16.72
CA TYR A 153 -4.98 23.76 17.13
C TYR A 153 -3.62 24.27 17.64
N ALA A 154 -2.57 24.10 16.84
CA ALA A 154 -1.17 24.42 17.17
C ALA A 154 -0.69 23.77 18.49
N PHE A 155 -0.79 22.44 18.58
CA PHE A 155 -0.36 21.66 19.75
C PHE A 155 -1.05 22.07 21.05
N SER A 156 -2.35 22.34 20.93
CA SER A 156 -3.25 22.70 22.04
C SER A 156 -4.67 22.23 21.71
N PRO A 157 -4.92 20.90 21.60
CA PRO A 157 -6.10 20.35 20.94
C PRO A 157 -7.41 20.86 21.53
N VAL A 158 -8.33 21.22 20.65
CA VAL A 158 -9.66 21.70 21.02
C VAL A 158 -10.75 21.03 20.21
N CYS A 159 -11.94 20.98 20.80
CA CYS A 159 -13.14 20.49 20.17
C CYS A 159 -14.28 21.53 20.25
N THR A 160 -15.28 21.41 19.37
CA THR A 160 -16.46 22.27 19.35
C THR A 160 -17.62 21.58 18.64
N TYR A 161 -18.80 22.21 18.66
CA TYR A 161 -19.98 21.78 17.93
C TYR A 161 -20.23 22.69 16.73
N ILE A 162 -20.69 22.12 15.62
CA ILE A 162 -21.10 22.87 14.42
C ILE A 162 -22.59 22.65 14.19
N GLN A 163 -23.39 23.72 14.18
CA GLN A 163 -24.80 23.67 13.80
C GLN A 163 -24.92 23.60 12.27
N LEU A 164 -25.54 22.55 11.74
CA LEU A 164 -25.59 22.26 10.30
C LEU A 164 -26.44 23.24 9.49
N GLU A 165 -27.50 23.81 10.09
CA GLU A 165 -28.45 24.73 9.45
C GLU A 165 -27.77 25.95 8.83
N ASN A 166 -26.94 26.65 9.62
CA ASN A 166 -26.19 27.84 9.20
C ASN A 166 -24.70 27.54 8.94
N PHE A 167 -24.26 26.30 9.20
CA PHE A 167 -22.87 25.86 9.17
C PHE A 167 -21.92 26.76 10.00
N THR A 168 -22.25 26.93 11.28
CA THR A 168 -21.56 27.83 12.23
C THR A 168 -21.03 27.10 13.46
N LEU A 169 -19.88 27.56 13.97
CA LEU A 169 -19.34 27.14 15.28
C LEU A 169 -20.27 27.59 16.41
N MET A 170 -20.50 26.71 17.40
CA MET A 170 -21.28 27.05 18.60
C MET A 170 -20.40 27.58 19.73
N SER A 171 -20.79 28.71 20.32
CA SER A 171 -20.21 29.18 21.58
C SER A 171 -20.78 28.41 22.78
N SER A 172 -19.95 28.04 23.76
CA SER A 172 -20.43 27.44 25.00
C SER A 172 -21.24 28.44 25.83
N SER A 173 -22.14 27.92 26.68
CA SER A 173 -22.95 28.71 27.64
C SER A 173 -22.12 29.50 28.67
N ARG A 174 -20.81 29.25 28.77
CA ARG A 174 -19.84 30.03 29.58
C ARG A 174 -19.03 31.05 28.77
N GLY A 175 -19.40 31.34 27.52
CA GLY A 175 -18.74 32.34 26.66
C GLY A 175 -17.43 31.90 26.02
N GLN A 176 -16.87 30.74 26.38
CA GLN A 176 -15.74 30.14 25.67
C GLN A 176 -16.23 29.38 24.42
N PRO A 177 -15.63 29.55 23.23
CA PRO A 177 -16.08 28.90 22.00
C PRO A 177 -15.62 27.43 21.85
N PHE A 178 -14.69 26.97 22.70
CA PHE A 178 -14.00 25.70 22.54
C PHE A 178 -14.00 24.86 23.83
N LEU A 179 -13.96 23.54 23.65
CA LEU A 179 -13.80 22.50 24.67
C LEU A 179 -12.38 21.93 24.61
N ASP A 180 -11.91 21.36 25.73
CA ASP A 180 -10.63 20.63 25.78
C ASP A 180 -10.68 19.39 24.88
N GLY A 181 -9.75 19.30 23.92
CA GLY A 181 -9.59 18.15 23.02
C GLY A 181 -8.61 17.09 23.50
N LYS A 182 -7.95 17.28 24.64
CA LYS A 182 -6.92 16.35 25.17
C LYS A 182 -7.45 14.92 25.28
N GLY A 183 -6.78 13.99 24.61
CA GLY A 183 -7.14 12.55 24.60
C GLY A 183 -8.33 12.19 23.70
N GLN A 184 -8.96 13.18 23.07
CA GLN A 184 -9.96 13.03 22.00
C GLN A 184 -9.36 13.35 20.62
N CYS A 185 -8.32 14.18 20.60
CA CYS A 185 -7.63 14.72 19.43
C CYS A 185 -6.12 14.81 19.73
N PRO A 186 -5.23 14.50 18.77
CA PRO A 186 -3.77 14.54 18.96
C PRO A 186 -3.25 15.97 19.07
N PHE A 187 -2.12 16.13 19.77
CA PHE A 187 -1.37 17.39 19.84
C PHE A 187 -0.64 17.69 18.54
N ASP A 188 0.07 16.70 18.02
CA ASP A 188 0.85 16.80 16.81
C ASP A 188 -0.03 16.47 15.61
N PRO A 189 -0.02 17.25 14.51
CA PRO A 189 -0.69 16.82 13.28
C PRO A 189 -0.07 15.57 12.66
N GLN A 190 1.20 15.26 12.98
CA GLN A 190 1.88 14.02 12.62
C GLN A 190 1.37 12.84 13.44
N HIS A 191 1.11 13.02 14.74
CA HIS A 191 0.33 12.03 15.44
C HIS A 191 -1.02 11.95 14.75
N THR A 192 -1.25 10.87 14.00
CA THR A 192 -2.59 10.61 13.55
C THR A 192 -3.49 10.33 14.77
N TYR A 193 -4.67 9.89 14.47
CA TYR A 193 -5.89 10.04 15.22
C TYR A 193 -6.91 9.35 14.34
N THR A 194 -8.16 9.41 14.79
CA THR A 194 -9.46 9.39 14.09
C THR A 194 -10.44 9.64 15.35
N ALA A 195 -11.80 9.76 15.41
CA ALA A 195 -12.62 9.41 16.63
C ALA A 195 -14.08 8.89 16.33
N LEU A 196 -14.60 7.85 17.01
CA LEU A 196 -16.01 7.40 16.83
C LEU A 196 -17.00 8.02 17.80
N LEU A 197 -18.25 8.13 17.38
CA LEU A 197 -19.40 8.30 18.27
C LEU A 197 -20.18 6.97 18.30
N VAL A 198 -20.64 6.53 19.48
CA VAL A 198 -21.61 5.42 19.65
C VAL A 198 -22.53 5.79 20.79
N ASP A 199 -23.84 5.64 20.61
CA ASP A 199 -24.85 5.91 21.64
C ASP A 199 -24.76 7.35 22.25
N GLY A 200 -24.22 8.30 21.48
CA GLY A 200 -23.93 9.67 21.90
C GLY A 200 -22.62 9.87 22.68
N GLU A 201 -21.89 8.80 23.00
CA GLU A 201 -20.56 8.86 23.63
C GLU A 201 -19.46 8.84 22.57
N LEU A 202 -18.47 9.72 22.67
CA LEU A 202 -17.30 9.72 21.78
C LEU A 202 -16.24 8.76 22.33
N TYR A 203 -15.79 7.83 21.53
CA TYR A 203 -14.66 6.95 21.83
C TYR A 203 -13.48 7.35 20.92
N ALA A 204 -12.29 7.48 21.49
CA ALA A 204 -11.08 7.89 20.76
C ALA A 204 -9.85 7.14 21.26
N GLY A 205 -8.90 6.85 20.36
CA GLY A 205 -7.67 6.13 20.67
C GLY A 205 -6.44 6.86 20.14
N THR A 206 -5.87 7.83 20.87
CA THR A 206 -4.83 8.76 20.35
C THR A 206 -3.77 9.11 21.39
N MET A 207 -2.93 10.13 21.15
CA MET A 207 -1.90 10.59 22.10
C MET A 207 -2.46 11.65 23.07
N ASN A 208 -2.32 11.39 24.37
CA ASN A 208 -2.83 12.23 25.47
C ASN A 208 -1.96 13.47 25.75
N ASN A 209 -0.70 13.52 25.29
CA ASN A 209 0.24 14.58 25.65
C ASN A 209 0.99 15.18 24.45
N PHE A 210 1.70 16.28 24.71
CA PHE A 210 2.51 16.98 23.71
C PHE A 210 3.71 16.13 23.23
N GLN A 211 4.23 15.26 24.10
CA GLN A 211 5.44 14.48 23.88
C GLN A 211 5.24 13.23 23.02
N GLY A 212 4.01 12.84 22.69
CA GLY A 212 3.73 11.66 21.86
C GLY A 212 4.00 10.32 22.54
N ASN A 213 3.97 10.26 23.87
CA ASN A 213 4.35 9.06 24.64
C ASN A 213 3.37 8.64 25.74
N GLU A 214 2.18 9.26 25.78
CA GLU A 214 1.03 8.81 26.57
C GLU A 214 -0.14 8.39 25.66
N PRO A 215 -0.12 7.23 25.01
CA PRO A 215 -1.26 6.75 24.24
C PRO A 215 -2.47 6.42 25.14
N ILE A 216 -3.66 6.81 24.70
CA ILE A 216 -4.90 6.73 25.46
C ILE A 216 -6.04 6.18 24.57
N ILE A 217 -6.76 5.18 25.06
CA ILE A 217 -8.11 4.84 24.57
C ILE A 217 -9.11 5.34 25.62
N SER A 218 -10.03 6.22 25.24
CA SER A 218 -10.99 6.87 26.15
C SER A 218 -12.41 6.92 25.61
N ARG A 219 -13.37 7.20 26.50
CA ARG A 219 -14.78 7.51 26.18
C ARG A 219 -15.23 8.79 26.88
N SER A 220 -15.80 9.72 26.13
CA SER A 220 -16.21 11.08 26.52
C SER A 220 -17.60 11.44 25.92
N LEU A 221 -18.00 12.71 26.02
CA LEU A 221 -19.29 13.31 25.60
C LEU A 221 -20.58 12.78 26.24
N GLY A 222 -20.62 11.52 26.67
CA GLY A 222 -21.75 10.94 27.38
C GLY A 222 -22.06 11.61 28.72
N SER A 223 -23.26 11.35 29.23
CA SER A 223 -23.66 11.68 30.62
C SER A 223 -23.00 10.77 31.68
N ARG A 224 -22.29 9.74 31.23
CA ARG A 224 -21.66 8.70 32.06
C ARG A 224 -20.26 9.12 32.51
N THR A 225 -19.65 8.32 33.38
CA THR A 225 -18.26 8.56 33.79
C THR A 225 -17.32 8.39 32.60
N LEU A 226 -16.46 9.39 32.36
CA LEU A 226 -15.35 9.31 31.41
C LEU A 226 -14.42 8.15 31.82
N LEU A 227 -14.21 7.21 30.89
CA LEU A 227 -13.31 6.08 31.07
C LEU A 227 -12.09 6.25 30.18
N LYS A 228 -10.96 5.71 30.63
CA LYS A 228 -9.72 5.66 29.84
C LYS A 228 -8.79 4.52 30.22
N THR A 229 -7.85 4.20 29.33
CA THR A 229 -6.65 3.43 29.67
C THR A 229 -5.76 4.22 30.65
N ASP A 230 -4.85 3.51 31.32
CA ASP A 230 -3.97 4.10 32.34
C ASP A 230 -2.49 3.95 31.96
N ALA A 231 -1.76 5.07 31.99
CA ALA A 231 -0.36 5.14 31.59
C ALA A 231 0.60 4.42 32.57
N PHE A 232 0.23 4.28 33.86
CA PHE A 232 1.06 3.57 34.84
C PHE A 232 0.89 2.04 34.73
N LEU A 233 -0.29 1.57 34.32
CA LEU A 233 -0.56 0.15 34.09
C LEU A 233 -0.01 -0.39 32.76
N ARG A 234 0.53 0.46 31.87
CA ARG A 234 1.16 0.08 30.59
C ARG A 234 0.31 -0.85 29.70
N TRP A 235 -1.00 -0.64 29.70
CA TRP A 235 -1.95 -1.38 28.85
C TRP A 235 -1.69 -1.20 27.35
N LEU A 236 -0.99 -0.12 27.00
CA LEU A 236 -0.50 0.23 25.68
C LEU A 236 1.00 0.53 25.83
N SER A 237 1.84 0.12 24.87
CA SER A 237 3.21 0.65 24.80
C SER A 237 3.18 2.17 24.58
N ALA A 238 4.25 2.87 24.95
CA ALA A 238 4.36 4.32 24.77
C ALA A 238 4.33 4.76 23.29
N ASP A 239 4.59 3.85 22.35
CA ASP A 239 4.63 4.07 20.90
C ASP A 239 3.41 3.48 20.15
N ALA A 240 2.27 3.29 20.84
CA ALA A 240 1.08 2.68 20.23
C ALA A 240 0.52 3.50 19.05
N ALA A 241 0.60 2.92 17.85
CA ALA A 241 0.18 3.48 16.57
C ALA A 241 -1.11 2.79 16.05
N PHE A 242 -2.24 3.35 16.44
CA PHE A 242 -3.62 2.94 16.19
C PHE A 242 -4.39 3.42 14.84
N VAL A 243 -4.46 2.78 13.65
CA VAL A 243 -5.22 3.27 12.42
C VAL A 243 -6.81 3.31 12.33
N ALA A 244 -7.57 2.22 12.54
CA ALA A 244 -9.05 1.98 12.54
C ALA A 244 -9.70 1.03 13.65
N SER A 245 -10.76 1.39 14.38
CA SER A 245 -11.30 0.80 15.66
C SER A 245 -12.86 0.70 15.86
N PHE A 246 -13.54 -0.23 15.18
CA PHE A 246 -15.01 -0.30 14.93
C PHE A 246 -15.96 -0.59 16.11
N SER A 247 -17.21 -0.13 16.00
CA SER A 247 -18.43 -0.70 16.61
C SER A 247 -19.28 -1.43 15.56
N ILE A 248 -19.73 -2.66 15.83
CA ILE A 248 -20.53 -3.48 14.90
C ILE A 248 -22.03 -3.49 15.31
N PRO A 249 -22.99 -3.54 14.36
CA PRO A 249 -24.42 -3.78 14.66
C PRO A 249 -24.65 -4.96 15.61
N GLY A 250 -25.54 -4.78 16.60
CA GLY A 250 -25.87 -5.81 17.59
C GLY A 250 -24.78 -6.17 18.60
N ASP A 251 -23.51 -5.83 18.36
CA ASP A 251 -22.40 -6.11 19.28
C ASP A 251 -22.36 -5.10 20.45
N ASP A 252 -22.08 -5.59 21.66
CA ASP A 252 -21.94 -4.79 22.89
C ASP A 252 -20.51 -4.25 23.10
N LYS A 253 -19.62 -4.41 22.11
CA LYS A 253 -18.20 -4.06 22.15
C LYS A 253 -17.84 -2.90 21.20
N VAL A 254 -16.72 -2.25 21.48
CA VAL A 254 -15.97 -1.39 20.57
C VAL A 254 -14.54 -1.95 20.46
N TYR A 255 -14.10 -2.26 19.25
CA TYR A 255 -12.78 -2.83 18.98
C TYR A 255 -11.76 -1.73 18.78
N PHE A 256 -10.52 -1.89 19.24
CA PHE A 256 -9.40 -0.98 18.95
C PHE A 256 -8.20 -1.74 18.44
N PHE A 257 -8.01 -1.72 17.13
CA PHE A 257 -6.80 -2.26 16.53
C PHE A 257 -5.60 -1.32 16.86
N PHE A 258 -4.33 -1.74 16.78
CA PHE A 258 -3.13 -0.85 16.81
C PHE A 258 -1.89 -1.57 16.32
N GLU A 259 -0.78 -0.88 16.09
CA GLU A 259 0.54 -1.45 16.33
C GLU A 259 1.14 -0.83 17.59
N GLU A 260 2.13 -1.51 18.16
CA GLU A 260 2.91 -1.06 19.31
C GLU A 260 4.22 -1.87 19.33
N THR A 261 5.26 -1.39 20.03
CA THR A 261 6.36 -2.27 20.44
C THR A 261 5.83 -3.38 21.36
N ALA A 262 6.24 -4.61 21.07
CA ALA A 262 5.73 -5.81 21.71
C ALA A 262 6.60 -6.26 22.91
N ASP A 263 6.24 -5.78 24.11
CA ASP A 263 6.88 -6.16 25.38
C ASP A 263 6.92 -7.70 25.63
N GLU A 264 6.12 -8.50 24.91
CA GLU A 264 6.11 -9.96 25.05
C GLU A 264 7.11 -10.75 24.19
N PHE A 265 8.03 -10.07 23.48
CA PHE A 265 9.08 -10.71 22.68
C PHE A 265 10.49 -10.20 23.05
N ASP A 266 11.35 -11.13 23.46
CA ASP A 266 12.79 -10.94 23.69
C ASP A 266 13.53 -10.93 22.34
N PHE A 267 13.54 -9.77 21.66
CA PHE A 267 14.13 -9.56 20.34
C PHE A 267 15.19 -8.44 20.36
N PHE A 268 16.18 -8.50 19.45
CA PHE A 268 17.33 -7.59 19.46
C PHE A 268 17.03 -6.19 18.88
N GLU A 269 15.93 -6.07 18.13
CA GLU A 269 15.32 -4.82 17.67
C GLU A 269 13.96 -4.63 18.35
N ARG A 270 13.39 -3.42 18.30
CA ARG A 270 11.98 -3.24 18.63
C ARG A 270 11.13 -4.03 17.63
N LEU A 271 10.35 -4.97 18.14
CA LEU A 271 9.38 -5.71 17.34
C LEU A 271 8.04 -4.99 17.42
N LEU A 272 7.61 -4.39 16.31
CA LEU A 272 6.23 -3.93 16.16
C LEU A 272 5.31 -5.13 16.01
N VAL A 273 4.12 -5.08 16.61
CA VAL A 273 3.08 -6.09 16.37
C VAL A 273 1.73 -5.43 16.14
N PRO A 274 0.94 -5.91 15.16
CA PRO A 274 -0.41 -5.44 15.01
C PRO A 274 -1.29 -6.13 16.06
N ARG A 275 -2.21 -5.36 16.61
CA ARG A 275 -3.09 -5.67 17.72
C ARG A 275 -4.54 -5.49 17.31
N VAL A 276 -5.41 -6.22 17.98
CA VAL A 276 -6.80 -5.82 18.20
C VAL A 276 -7.12 -5.89 19.68
N ALA A 277 -7.76 -4.86 20.20
CA ALA A 277 -8.31 -4.77 21.54
C ALA A 277 -9.83 -4.65 21.49
N ARG A 278 -10.49 -4.82 22.64
CA ARG A 278 -11.91 -4.52 22.83
C ARG A 278 -12.14 -3.79 24.16
N VAL A 279 -13.22 -3.02 24.22
CA VAL A 279 -13.89 -2.55 25.45
C VAL A 279 -15.39 -2.72 25.27
N CYS A 280 -16.15 -2.86 26.36
CA CYS A 280 -17.61 -3.00 26.29
C CYS A 280 -18.30 -1.63 26.38
N LYS A 281 -19.33 -1.43 25.57
CA LYS A 281 -20.20 -0.23 25.62
C LYS A 281 -20.84 -0.07 27.01
N SER A 282 -21.16 -1.19 27.67
CA SER A 282 -21.72 -1.26 29.02
C SER A 282 -20.78 -0.77 30.14
N ASP A 283 -19.47 -0.67 29.93
CA ASP A 283 -18.48 -0.39 30.98
C ASP A 283 -18.71 0.96 31.68
N VAL A 284 -18.56 0.99 33.00
CA VAL A 284 -18.76 2.15 33.89
C VAL A 284 -17.53 2.48 34.75
N GLY A 285 -16.45 1.73 34.63
CA GLY A 285 -15.33 1.78 35.58
C GLY A 285 -15.61 0.97 36.85
N GLY A 286 -14.60 0.77 37.70
CA GLY A 286 -14.75 0.01 38.95
C GLY A 286 -14.90 0.88 40.20
N ASP A 287 -15.54 0.35 41.25
CA ASP A 287 -15.93 1.12 42.45
C ASP A 287 -14.73 1.53 43.31
N LYS A 288 -13.71 0.66 43.41
CA LYS A 288 -12.50 0.86 44.23
C LYS A 288 -11.24 0.61 43.39
N VAL A 289 -11.22 -0.55 42.74
CA VAL A 289 -10.19 -0.93 41.78
C VAL A 289 -10.62 -0.42 40.40
N LEU A 290 -9.70 0.15 39.61
CA LEU A 290 -9.97 0.71 38.27
C LEU A 290 -11.06 1.81 38.22
N GLN A 291 -11.13 2.66 39.25
CA GLN A 291 -11.94 3.89 39.22
C GLN A 291 -11.61 4.77 38.01
N LYS A 292 -12.65 5.12 37.23
CA LYS A 292 -12.56 5.93 35.98
C LYS A 292 -11.64 5.35 34.91
N LYS A 293 -11.39 4.04 34.95
CA LYS A 293 -10.58 3.28 33.99
C LYS A 293 -11.43 2.14 33.43
N TRP A 294 -11.11 1.65 32.24
CA TRP A 294 -11.82 0.50 31.68
C TRP A 294 -11.75 -0.72 32.62
N THR A 295 -12.87 -1.42 32.79
CA THR A 295 -12.99 -2.73 33.46
C THR A 295 -13.20 -3.88 32.47
N THR A 296 -13.13 -3.57 31.18
CA THR A 296 -13.38 -4.51 30.07
C THR A 296 -12.28 -4.51 29.00
N PHE A 297 -11.18 -3.76 29.20
CA PHE A 297 -10.09 -3.67 28.22
C PHE A 297 -9.27 -4.97 28.13
N LEU A 298 -9.19 -5.54 26.92
CA LEU A 298 -8.30 -6.65 26.56
C LEU A 298 -7.69 -6.39 25.17
N LYS A 299 -6.45 -6.83 24.92
CA LYS A 299 -5.76 -6.80 23.61
C LYS A 299 -5.16 -8.15 23.19
N ALA A 300 -5.10 -8.43 21.90
CA ALA A 300 -4.58 -9.64 21.28
C ALA A 300 -3.73 -9.31 20.04
N GLN A 301 -2.84 -10.20 19.62
CA GLN A 301 -2.04 -10.03 18.39
C GLN A 301 -2.84 -10.44 17.14
N LEU A 302 -2.78 -9.64 16.08
CA LEU A 302 -3.18 -10.01 14.71
C LEU A 302 -1.99 -10.64 13.97
N VAL A 303 -2.25 -11.56 13.05
CA VAL A 303 -1.22 -12.23 12.26
C VAL A 303 -1.48 -12.05 10.77
N CYS A 304 -0.60 -11.35 10.07
CA CYS A 304 -0.55 -11.34 8.61
C CYS A 304 0.84 -11.80 8.16
N SER A 305 0.94 -13.01 7.62
CA SER A 305 2.24 -13.64 7.29
C SER A 305 2.07 -14.73 6.23
N GLN A 306 3.04 -14.82 5.31
CA GLN A 306 3.10 -15.89 4.31
C GLN A 306 4.33 -16.78 4.58
N PRO A 307 4.24 -18.11 4.40
CA PRO A 307 5.41 -19.00 4.51
C PRO A 307 6.59 -18.54 3.65
N GLY A 308 7.81 -18.68 4.19
CA GLY A 308 9.06 -18.29 3.50
C GLY A 308 9.37 -16.79 3.46
N HIS A 309 8.50 -15.93 4.01
CA HIS A 309 8.64 -14.48 4.01
C HIS A 309 8.67 -13.91 5.44
N PHE A 310 9.18 -12.68 5.60
CA PHE A 310 8.99 -11.93 6.85
C PHE A 310 7.49 -11.63 7.07
N PRO A 311 7.01 -11.60 8.33
CA PRO A 311 5.62 -11.28 8.61
C PRO A 311 5.33 -9.80 8.36
N PHE A 312 4.11 -9.49 7.93
CA PHE A 312 3.62 -8.14 7.72
C PHE A 312 3.05 -7.61 9.04
N ASN A 313 3.94 -7.02 9.84
CA ASN A 313 3.72 -6.70 11.25
C ASN A 313 3.47 -5.21 11.56
N VAL A 314 3.47 -4.36 10.54
CA VAL A 314 3.08 -2.94 10.58
C VAL A 314 1.70 -2.80 9.92
N ILE A 315 0.75 -2.04 10.46
CA ILE A 315 -0.65 -1.94 10.02
C ILE A 315 -1.07 -0.50 9.65
N HIS A 316 -1.28 -0.25 8.35
CA HIS A 316 -1.53 1.10 7.80
C HIS A 316 -3.01 1.50 7.74
N HIS A 317 -3.92 0.54 7.59
CA HIS A 317 -5.36 0.79 7.67
C HIS A 317 -6.14 -0.49 7.97
N ALA A 318 -7.36 -0.34 8.48
CA ALA A 318 -8.36 -1.41 8.49
C ALA A 318 -9.74 -0.86 8.10
N PHE A 319 -10.59 -1.77 7.63
CA PHE A 319 -11.99 -1.55 7.24
C PHE A 319 -12.82 -2.75 7.73
N ALA A 320 -14.00 -2.52 8.27
CA ALA A 320 -14.94 -3.58 8.63
C ALA A 320 -16.06 -3.61 7.61
N LEU A 321 -16.31 -4.79 7.05
CA LEU A 321 -17.42 -5.08 6.18
C LEU A 321 -18.52 -5.77 7.02
N PRO A 322 -19.64 -5.10 7.34
CA PRO A 322 -20.77 -5.74 8.00
C PRO A 322 -21.34 -6.85 7.12
N ARG A 323 -21.66 -8.00 7.71
CA ARG A 323 -22.25 -9.14 7.02
C ARG A 323 -23.77 -9.18 7.23
N ARG A 324 -24.47 -9.80 6.27
CA ARG A 324 -25.92 -10.00 6.30
C ARG A 324 -26.44 -10.85 7.47
N ASP A 325 -25.55 -11.58 8.14
CA ASP A 325 -25.85 -12.41 9.32
C ASP A 325 -25.56 -11.72 10.67
N GLY A 326 -25.21 -10.42 10.65
CA GLY A 326 -24.99 -9.59 11.84
C GLY A 326 -23.55 -9.57 12.36
N GLY A 327 -22.66 -10.43 11.85
CA GLY A 327 -21.23 -10.35 12.12
C GLY A 327 -20.51 -9.31 11.23
N ALA A 328 -19.19 -9.24 11.33
CA ALA A 328 -18.35 -8.44 10.44
C ALA A 328 -17.06 -9.16 10.04
N ASP A 329 -16.56 -8.84 8.85
CA ASP A 329 -15.21 -9.23 8.39
C ASP A 329 -14.30 -8.00 8.37
N PHE A 330 -13.19 -8.07 9.10
CA PHE A 330 -12.21 -6.98 9.24
C PHE A 330 -11.07 -7.15 8.24
N TYR A 331 -11.02 -6.30 7.21
CA TYR A 331 -9.95 -6.25 6.21
C TYR A 331 -8.89 -5.22 6.64
N ALA A 332 -7.60 -5.54 6.55
CA ALA A 332 -6.52 -4.63 6.91
C ALA A 332 -5.31 -4.74 5.98
N VAL A 333 -4.64 -3.60 5.75
CA VAL A 333 -3.40 -3.48 4.97
C VAL A 333 -2.18 -3.39 5.89
N PHE A 334 -1.14 -4.15 5.55
CA PHE A 334 0.05 -4.33 6.36
C PHE A 334 1.34 -4.19 5.53
N THR A 335 2.46 -3.88 6.17
CA THR A 335 3.83 -4.05 5.61
C THR A 335 4.72 -4.82 6.59
N SER A 336 5.83 -5.38 6.11
CA SER A 336 6.93 -5.87 6.98
C SER A 336 7.74 -4.67 7.52
N GLN A 337 8.21 -4.75 8.79
CA GLN A 337 9.22 -3.80 9.30
C GLN A 337 10.62 -4.07 8.71
N TRP A 338 10.91 -5.31 8.32
CA TRP A 338 12.18 -5.68 7.68
C TRP A 338 12.05 -5.58 6.16
N GLN A 339 12.33 -4.40 5.63
CA GLN A 339 12.30 -4.11 4.20
C GLN A 339 13.71 -4.13 3.62
N ALA A 340 13.94 -4.98 2.62
CA ALA A 340 15.26 -5.22 2.03
C ALA A 340 15.47 -4.37 0.75
N GLY A 341 15.31 -3.06 0.84
CA GLY A 341 15.46 -2.16 -0.32
C GLY A 341 14.88 -0.77 -0.10
N ARG A 342 14.63 -0.06 -1.21
CA ARG A 342 13.93 1.25 -1.22
C ARG A 342 12.42 1.15 -1.39
N ALA A 343 11.89 -0.03 -1.69
CA ALA A 343 10.47 -0.27 -1.87
C ALA A 343 10.04 -1.45 -0.98
N GLY A 344 8.90 -1.29 -0.31
CA GLY A 344 8.41 -2.26 0.67
C GLY A 344 7.62 -3.40 0.05
N SER A 345 7.26 -4.38 0.87
CA SER A 345 6.23 -5.37 0.53
C SER A 345 5.00 -5.14 1.40
N ALA A 346 3.83 -5.13 0.76
CA ALA A 346 2.54 -4.95 1.41
C ALA A 346 1.66 -6.19 1.29
N ALA A 347 0.79 -6.39 2.28
CA ALA A 347 -0.17 -7.47 2.30
C ALA A 347 -1.56 -6.99 2.73
N VAL A 348 -2.60 -7.70 2.28
CA VAL A 348 -3.97 -7.55 2.78
C VAL A 348 -4.37 -8.84 3.50
N CYS A 349 -4.80 -8.73 4.75
CA CYS A 349 -5.39 -9.84 5.50
C CYS A 349 -6.82 -9.49 5.92
N ALA A 350 -7.72 -10.45 5.85
CA ALA A 350 -9.08 -10.36 6.41
C ALA A 350 -9.23 -11.29 7.62
N TYR A 351 -10.01 -10.86 8.61
CA TYR A 351 -10.23 -11.57 9.87
C TYR A 351 -11.73 -11.57 10.20
N ARG A 352 -12.29 -12.74 10.55
CA ARG A 352 -13.68 -12.87 11.01
C ARG A 352 -13.84 -12.36 12.44
N GLN A 353 -14.93 -11.63 12.75
CA GLN A 353 -15.29 -11.25 14.12
C GLN A 353 -15.29 -12.44 15.08
N GLU A 354 -15.83 -13.59 14.65
CA GLU A 354 -15.90 -14.81 15.45
C GLU A 354 -14.51 -15.29 15.92
N ALA A 355 -13.46 -15.06 15.11
CA ALA A 355 -12.08 -15.40 15.44
C ALA A 355 -11.38 -14.37 16.36
N LEU A 356 -11.87 -13.13 16.39
CA LEU A 356 -11.47 -12.15 17.41
C LEU A 356 -12.07 -12.55 18.76
N GLU A 357 -13.36 -12.88 18.78
CA GLU A 357 -14.10 -13.27 19.99
C GLU A 357 -13.53 -14.57 20.61
N GLU A 358 -13.25 -15.60 19.80
CA GLU A 358 -12.58 -16.84 20.26
C GLU A 358 -11.27 -16.54 20.99
N VAL A 359 -10.43 -15.64 20.44
CA VAL A 359 -9.15 -15.26 21.05
C VAL A 359 -9.35 -14.45 22.35
N PHE A 360 -10.34 -13.56 22.41
CA PHE A 360 -10.65 -12.81 23.64
C PHE A 360 -11.32 -13.66 24.72
N GLU A 361 -11.93 -14.79 24.36
CA GLU A 361 -12.41 -15.83 25.28
C GLU A 361 -11.37 -16.93 25.58
N GLY A 362 -10.18 -16.87 24.95
CA GLY A 362 -9.01 -17.73 25.20
C GLY A 362 -8.28 -17.45 26.52
N LYS A 363 -7.02 -17.90 26.63
CA LYS A 363 -6.18 -17.67 27.82
C LYS A 363 -5.40 -16.34 27.74
N TYR A 364 -5.14 -15.74 28.90
CA TYR A 364 -4.35 -14.52 29.06
C TYR A 364 -2.84 -14.83 29.05
N LYS A 365 -2.02 -13.83 28.75
CA LYS A 365 -0.61 -13.79 29.13
C LYS A 365 -0.43 -13.15 30.51
N GLU A 366 0.59 -13.61 31.22
CA GLU A 366 1.06 -13.09 32.50
C GLU A 366 2.55 -12.75 32.38
N LEU A 367 2.98 -11.59 32.87
CA LEU A 367 4.40 -11.26 33.00
C LEU A 367 4.94 -11.86 34.29
N ASN A 368 5.77 -12.90 34.17
CA ASN A 368 6.48 -13.48 35.32
C ASN A 368 7.52 -12.47 35.84
N LYS A 369 7.29 -11.96 37.04
CA LYS A 369 8.05 -10.84 37.65
C LYS A 369 9.44 -11.22 38.17
N GLU A 370 9.77 -12.52 38.24
CA GLU A 370 11.09 -13.02 38.65
C GLU A 370 12.02 -13.23 37.46
N SER A 371 11.49 -13.67 36.32
CA SER A 371 12.24 -13.95 35.09
C SER A 371 12.11 -12.85 34.02
N SER A 372 11.28 -11.83 34.26
CA SER A 372 10.93 -10.76 33.31
C SER A 372 10.47 -11.29 31.95
N ARG A 373 9.72 -12.39 31.95
CA ARG A 373 9.25 -13.08 30.74
C ARG A 373 7.75 -13.31 30.77
N TRP A 374 7.13 -13.16 29.60
CA TRP A 374 5.70 -13.39 29.43
C TRP A 374 5.42 -14.88 29.19
N THR A 375 4.44 -15.41 29.91
CA THR A 375 4.01 -16.81 29.86
C THR A 375 2.49 -16.91 29.79
N VAL A 376 1.96 -18.04 29.33
CA VAL A 376 0.51 -18.31 29.37
C VAL A 376 0.05 -18.38 30.84
N TYR A 377 -1.04 -17.71 31.18
CA TYR A 377 -1.63 -17.79 32.52
C TYR A 377 -2.16 -19.21 32.79
N GLY A 378 -1.44 -19.96 33.63
CA GLY A 378 -1.76 -21.34 34.01
C GLY A 378 -2.60 -21.47 35.29
N GLY A 379 -3.05 -20.36 35.88
CA GLY A 379 -3.86 -20.37 37.10
C GLY A 379 -5.34 -20.70 36.86
N PRO A 380 -6.14 -20.76 37.95
CA PRO A 380 -7.57 -21.06 37.86
C PRO A 380 -8.36 -19.93 37.21
N ASP A 381 -9.33 -20.29 36.38
CA ASP A 381 -10.21 -19.33 35.71
C ASP A 381 -11.04 -18.52 36.72
N MET A 382 -11.23 -17.22 36.43
CA MET A 382 -11.94 -16.29 37.31
C MET A 382 -13.39 -16.06 36.87
N ASN A 383 -14.28 -15.91 37.85
CA ASN A 383 -15.70 -15.62 37.66
C ASN A 383 -16.10 -14.39 38.53
N PRO A 384 -16.68 -13.32 37.97
CA PRO A 384 -16.87 -13.06 36.53
C PRO A 384 -15.55 -12.98 35.76
N ARG A 385 -15.59 -13.34 34.47
CA ARG A 385 -14.41 -13.39 33.59
C ARG A 385 -13.82 -11.99 33.37
N PRO A 386 -12.53 -11.75 33.66
CA PRO A 386 -11.82 -10.52 33.32
C PRO A 386 -11.98 -10.14 31.84
N GLY A 387 -12.56 -8.96 31.58
CA GLY A 387 -12.83 -8.46 30.23
C GLY A 387 -14.25 -8.72 29.70
N SER A 388 -15.10 -9.44 30.43
CA SER A 388 -16.48 -9.68 30.00
C SER A 388 -17.41 -8.50 30.30
N CYS A 389 -18.33 -8.23 29.38
CA CYS A 389 -19.28 -7.11 29.43
C CYS A 389 -20.35 -7.21 30.54
N TYR A 390 -20.38 -8.35 31.25
CA TYR A 390 -21.21 -8.63 32.42
C TYR A 390 -20.46 -8.43 33.76
N MET A 391 -19.21 -7.95 33.74
CA MET A 391 -18.47 -7.67 34.98
C MET A 391 -19.05 -6.47 35.72
N GLY A 392 -19.51 -6.68 36.96
CA GLY A 392 -19.97 -5.59 37.83
C GLY A 392 -18.80 -4.75 38.38
N PRO A 393 -19.00 -3.44 38.64
CA PRO A 393 -17.95 -2.51 39.07
C PRO A 393 -17.33 -2.85 40.44
N SER A 394 -18.04 -3.65 41.25
CA SER A 394 -17.60 -4.08 42.59
C SER A 394 -16.73 -5.34 42.57
N SER A 395 -16.36 -5.85 41.39
CA SER A 395 -15.66 -7.14 41.20
C SER A 395 -14.16 -7.10 41.56
N ASP A 396 -13.80 -6.49 42.70
CA ASP A 396 -12.43 -6.08 43.08
C ASP A 396 -11.34 -7.12 42.81
N LYS A 397 -11.61 -8.42 43.02
CA LYS A 397 -10.65 -9.51 42.73
C LYS A 397 -10.34 -9.63 41.24
N ALA A 398 -11.36 -9.67 40.39
CA ALA A 398 -11.19 -9.79 38.94
C ALA A 398 -10.66 -8.49 38.31
N LEU A 399 -11.06 -7.34 38.85
CA LEU A 399 -10.50 -6.03 38.50
C LEU A 399 -9.03 -5.88 38.90
N THR A 400 -8.61 -6.53 39.99
CA THR A 400 -7.19 -6.55 40.41
C THR A 400 -6.36 -7.45 39.50
N PHE A 401 -6.91 -8.60 39.06
CA PHE A 401 -6.26 -9.47 38.09
C PHE A 401 -6.06 -8.78 36.73
N MET A 402 -7.10 -8.11 36.21
CA MET A 402 -7.09 -7.42 34.91
C MET A 402 -5.94 -6.43 34.74
N LYS A 403 -5.54 -5.72 35.82
CA LYS A 403 -4.43 -4.74 35.77
C LYS A 403 -3.18 -5.29 35.09
N ASP A 404 -2.87 -6.55 35.39
CA ASP A 404 -1.65 -7.24 34.98
C ASP A 404 -1.92 -8.26 33.84
N HIS A 405 -3.19 -8.48 33.47
CA HIS A 405 -3.68 -9.52 32.55
C HIS A 405 -4.61 -8.96 31.47
N PHE A 406 -4.14 -7.94 30.75
CA PHE A 406 -4.85 -7.29 29.66
C PHE A 406 -4.48 -7.84 28.27
N LEU A 407 -3.45 -8.69 28.17
CA LEU A 407 -2.96 -9.28 26.92
C LEU A 407 -3.43 -10.74 26.80
N MET A 408 -3.98 -11.11 25.64
CA MET A 408 -4.33 -12.49 25.31
C MET A 408 -3.11 -13.26 24.80
N ASP A 409 -3.06 -14.57 25.06
CA ASP A 409 -2.03 -15.47 24.51
C ASP A 409 -2.36 -15.94 23.09
N GLY A 410 -3.66 -16.14 22.82
CA GLY A 410 -4.17 -16.44 21.48
C GLY A 410 -3.87 -15.34 20.48
N LYS A 411 -3.72 -15.75 19.21
CA LYS A 411 -3.45 -14.85 18.08
C LYS A 411 -4.56 -14.93 17.06
N VAL A 412 -5.06 -13.77 16.64
CA VAL A 412 -6.11 -13.65 15.63
C VAL A 412 -5.49 -13.93 14.26
N SER A 413 -5.77 -15.12 13.74
CA SER A 413 -5.29 -15.60 12.43
C SER A 413 -6.24 -15.14 11.31
N PRO A 414 -5.74 -14.95 10.07
CA PRO A 414 -6.56 -14.46 8.97
C PRO A 414 -7.48 -15.58 8.44
N THR A 415 -8.59 -15.20 7.81
CA THR A 415 -9.70 -16.09 7.40
C THR A 415 -9.28 -17.27 6.53
N GLN A 416 -8.19 -17.16 5.77
CA GLN A 416 -7.63 -18.22 4.92
C GLN A 416 -6.30 -18.79 5.43
N GLY A 417 -5.85 -18.44 6.64
CA GLY A 417 -4.55 -18.81 7.20
C GLY A 417 -3.33 -18.10 6.58
N GLN A 418 -3.56 -17.31 5.53
CA GLN A 418 -2.57 -16.53 4.78
C GLN A 418 -3.19 -15.20 4.32
N PRO A 419 -2.40 -14.23 3.79
CA PRO A 419 -2.94 -13.00 3.21
C PRO A 419 -3.79 -13.26 1.96
N LEU A 420 -4.81 -12.42 1.74
CA LEU A 420 -5.63 -12.40 0.52
C LEU A 420 -4.87 -11.84 -0.69
N LEU A 421 -3.95 -10.91 -0.42
CA LEU A 421 -3.09 -10.26 -1.40
C LEU A 421 -1.72 -10.05 -0.76
N VAL A 422 -0.66 -10.35 -1.49
CA VAL A 422 0.71 -9.89 -1.23
C VAL A 422 1.19 -9.19 -2.49
N LYS A 423 1.85 -8.04 -2.33
CA LYS A 423 2.39 -7.26 -3.43
C LYS A 423 3.75 -6.67 -3.07
N THR A 424 4.67 -6.67 -4.03
CA THR A 424 6.05 -6.19 -3.86
C THR A 424 6.21 -4.79 -4.44
N ASP A 425 7.31 -4.13 -4.04
CA ASP A 425 7.68 -2.77 -4.39
C ASP A 425 6.56 -1.73 -4.19
N ILE A 426 5.78 -1.86 -3.11
CA ILE A 426 4.57 -1.05 -2.85
C ILE A 426 4.21 -0.96 -1.36
N THR A 427 3.66 0.19 -0.96
CA THR A 427 3.05 0.41 0.37
C THR A 427 1.61 0.91 0.19
N TYR A 428 0.64 0.17 0.75
CA TYR A 428 -0.76 0.59 0.79
C TYR A 428 -1.07 1.40 2.06
N THR A 429 -1.61 2.61 1.91
CA THR A 429 -1.94 3.53 3.01
C THR A 429 -3.38 3.40 3.50
N ARG A 430 -4.32 3.06 2.61
CA ARG A 430 -5.76 2.98 2.91
C ARG A 430 -6.41 1.79 2.20
N ILE A 431 -7.43 1.24 2.85
CA ILE A 431 -8.34 0.22 2.30
C ILE A 431 -9.78 0.60 2.63
N VAL A 432 -10.67 0.45 1.66
CA VAL A 432 -12.13 0.29 1.85
C VAL A 432 -12.60 -0.90 1.01
N VAL A 433 -13.69 -1.55 1.41
CA VAL A 433 -14.20 -2.76 0.74
C VAL A 433 -15.70 -2.62 0.47
N ASP A 434 -16.12 -2.93 -0.75
CA ASP A 434 -17.54 -3.02 -1.14
C ASP A 434 -17.99 -4.48 -1.23
N GLU A 435 -19.27 -4.75 -0.95
CA GLU A 435 -19.91 -6.06 -1.20
C GLU A 435 -21.01 -5.91 -2.25
N THR A 436 -20.65 -6.20 -3.50
CA THR A 436 -21.49 -5.98 -4.68
C THR A 436 -21.98 -7.29 -5.27
N HIS A 437 -22.94 -7.24 -6.19
CA HIS A 437 -23.62 -8.41 -6.73
C HIS A 437 -23.52 -8.43 -8.26
N GLY A 438 -23.06 -9.55 -8.82
CA GLY A 438 -23.02 -9.76 -10.26
C GLY A 438 -24.38 -10.11 -10.86
N ILE A 439 -24.46 -10.18 -12.19
CA ILE A 439 -25.67 -10.51 -12.96
C ILE A 439 -26.28 -11.87 -12.56
N SER A 440 -25.46 -12.82 -12.11
CA SER A 440 -25.91 -14.13 -11.61
C SER A 440 -26.48 -14.11 -10.19
N GLY A 441 -26.52 -12.95 -9.53
CA GLY A 441 -26.83 -12.82 -8.10
C GLY A 441 -25.67 -13.21 -7.17
N ALA A 442 -24.54 -13.69 -7.70
CA ALA A 442 -23.36 -14.01 -6.92
C ALA A 442 -22.75 -12.75 -6.30
N THR A 443 -22.41 -12.83 -5.02
CA THR A 443 -21.82 -11.74 -4.23
C THR A 443 -20.29 -11.72 -4.42
N TYR A 444 -19.73 -10.53 -4.71
CA TYR A 444 -18.30 -10.30 -4.88
C TYR A 444 -17.84 -9.18 -3.97
N ARG A 445 -16.64 -9.33 -3.40
CA ARG A 445 -16.01 -8.32 -2.56
C ARG A 445 -14.92 -7.60 -3.33
N VAL A 446 -14.95 -6.27 -3.31
CA VAL A 446 -14.02 -5.42 -4.06
C VAL A 446 -13.30 -4.49 -3.12
N MET A 447 -11.99 -4.70 -2.99
CA MET A 447 -11.07 -3.89 -2.21
C MET A 447 -10.57 -2.73 -3.06
N PHE A 448 -10.71 -1.51 -2.56
CA PHE A 448 -10.10 -0.31 -3.11
C PHE A 448 -8.89 0.05 -2.23
N LEU A 449 -7.69 -0.14 -2.77
CA LEU A 449 -6.42 -0.02 -2.06
C LEU A 449 -5.66 1.20 -2.57
N ALA A 450 -5.42 2.20 -1.72
CA ALA A 450 -4.61 3.35 -2.10
C ALA A 450 -3.18 3.26 -1.55
N THR A 451 -2.26 3.96 -2.21
CA THR A 451 -0.80 3.85 -1.99
C THR A 451 -0.16 5.15 -1.54
N VAL A 452 1.11 5.06 -1.11
CA VAL A 452 1.98 6.22 -0.80
C VAL A 452 2.32 7.08 -2.03
N GLU A 453 2.22 6.53 -3.25
CA GLU A 453 2.56 7.23 -4.50
C GLU A 453 1.33 7.81 -5.23
N GLY A 454 0.13 7.63 -4.69
CA GLY A 454 -1.11 8.13 -5.29
C GLY A 454 -1.76 7.19 -6.32
N PHE A 455 -1.28 5.96 -6.46
CA PHE A 455 -2.05 4.90 -7.15
C PHE A 455 -3.23 4.43 -6.30
N LEU A 456 -4.36 4.18 -6.96
CA LEU A 456 -5.50 3.43 -6.46
C LEU A 456 -5.62 2.10 -7.22
N HIS A 457 -5.62 0.97 -6.52
CA HIS A 457 -5.87 -0.36 -7.07
C HIS A 457 -7.30 -0.83 -6.75
N LYS A 458 -8.01 -1.31 -7.77
CA LYS A 458 -9.29 -1.99 -7.63
C LYS A 458 -9.08 -3.50 -7.72
N VAL A 459 -9.36 -4.23 -6.64
CA VAL A 459 -9.02 -5.66 -6.51
C VAL A 459 -10.26 -6.46 -6.11
N VAL A 460 -10.60 -7.49 -6.90
CA VAL A 460 -11.70 -8.41 -6.59
C VAL A 460 -11.16 -9.62 -5.85
N GLU A 461 -11.77 -9.96 -4.71
CA GLU A 461 -11.50 -11.21 -3.98
C GLU A 461 -12.18 -12.37 -4.74
N LEU A 462 -11.38 -13.36 -5.19
CA LEU A 462 -11.87 -14.51 -5.97
C LEU A 462 -11.25 -15.82 -5.47
N PRO A 463 -11.92 -16.99 -5.62
CA PRO A 463 -11.42 -18.28 -5.16
C PRO A 463 -10.07 -18.72 -5.76
N GLY A 464 -9.73 -18.21 -6.95
CA GLY A 464 -8.45 -18.48 -7.63
C GLY A 464 -7.31 -17.52 -7.23
N GLY A 465 -7.51 -16.65 -6.24
CA GLY A 465 -6.61 -15.56 -5.89
C GLY A 465 -7.09 -14.18 -6.39
N PRO A 466 -6.51 -13.09 -5.89
CA PRO A 466 -6.99 -11.72 -6.12
C PRO A 466 -6.80 -11.28 -7.58
N HIS A 467 -7.83 -10.68 -8.18
CA HIS A 467 -7.77 -10.09 -9.52
C HIS A 467 -7.75 -8.56 -9.44
N ILE A 468 -6.65 -7.93 -9.86
CA ILE A 468 -6.53 -6.46 -9.91
C ILE A 468 -7.09 -5.98 -11.25
N VAL A 469 -8.31 -5.45 -11.24
CA VAL A 469 -9.05 -4.98 -12.43
C VAL A 469 -8.34 -3.78 -13.07
N GLU A 470 -7.99 -2.79 -12.25
CA GLU A 470 -7.36 -1.56 -12.69
C GLU A 470 -6.45 -0.93 -11.62
N SER A 471 -5.45 -0.19 -12.10
CA SER A 471 -4.64 0.75 -11.32
C SER A 471 -4.80 2.15 -11.91
N ILE A 472 -5.06 3.14 -11.06
CA ILE A 472 -5.29 4.54 -11.47
C ILE A 472 -4.27 5.41 -10.73
N GLN A 473 -3.39 6.10 -11.44
CA GLN A 473 -2.59 7.17 -10.85
C GLN A 473 -3.49 8.40 -10.64
N LEU A 474 -3.83 8.70 -9.39
CA LEU A 474 -4.79 9.75 -9.05
C LEU A 474 -4.23 11.16 -9.23
N PHE A 475 -2.91 11.33 -9.08
CA PHE A 475 -2.25 12.64 -8.98
C PHE A 475 -1.08 12.77 -9.97
N GLU A 476 -0.91 13.94 -10.58
CA GLU A 476 0.21 14.22 -11.52
C GLU A 476 1.57 14.17 -10.82
N ARG A 477 1.61 14.60 -9.56
CA ARG A 477 2.77 14.45 -8.67
C ARG A 477 2.43 13.34 -7.67
N PRO A 478 3.25 12.28 -7.53
CA PRO A 478 3.03 11.26 -6.52
C PRO A 478 2.92 11.85 -5.11
N GLU A 479 1.85 11.52 -4.41
CA GLU A 479 1.64 11.88 -3.00
C GLU A 479 0.70 10.85 -2.32
N PRO A 480 0.82 10.64 -1.00
CA PRO A 480 0.04 9.62 -0.30
C PRO A 480 -1.45 9.99 -0.24
N VAL A 481 -2.30 9.02 -0.58
CA VAL A 481 -3.74 9.15 -0.31
C VAL A 481 -3.98 9.17 1.19
N LYS A 482 -4.61 10.25 1.67
CA LYS A 482 -4.84 10.49 3.09
C LYS A 482 -6.17 9.98 3.58
N ASN A 483 -7.22 10.07 2.76
CA ASN A 483 -8.56 9.57 3.10
C ASN A 483 -9.17 8.78 1.93
N LEU A 484 -9.91 7.72 2.25
CA LEU A 484 -10.81 7.02 1.32
C LEU A 484 -12.17 6.89 1.99
N LEU A 485 -13.23 7.35 1.33
CA LEU A 485 -14.60 7.17 1.79
C LEU A 485 -15.47 6.62 0.64
N LEU A 486 -16.00 5.42 0.84
CA LEU A 486 -16.83 4.70 -0.13
C LEU A 486 -18.29 5.15 -0.02
N ALA A 487 -18.95 5.38 -1.16
CA ALA A 487 -20.39 5.61 -1.28
C ALA A 487 -20.98 4.60 -2.28
N PRO A 488 -21.34 3.38 -1.83
CA PRO A 488 -21.81 2.31 -2.71
C PRO A 488 -23.09 2.69 -3.45
N GLY A 489 -24.03 3.38 -2.80
CA GLY A 489 -25.31 3.78 -3.37
C GLY A 489 -25.17 4.65 -4.62
N LYS A 490 -24.18 5.56 -4.62
CA LYS A 490 -23.83 6.39 -5.78
C LYS A 490 -22.85 5.74 -6.76
N GLY A 491 -22.20 4.64 -6.39
CA GLY A 491 -21.11 4.07 -7.18
C GLY A 491 -19.90 5.00 -7.25
N ILE A 492 -19.59 5.67 -6.13
CA ILE A 492 -18.50 6.66 -6.00
C ILE A 492 -17.55 6.30 -4.85
N LEU A 493 -16.27 6.56 -5.05
CA LEU A 493 -15.24 6.62 -4.01
C LEU A 493 -14.73 8.06 -3.91
N TYR A 494 -14.75 8.63 -2.71
CA TYR A 494 -14.14 9.92 -2.41
C TYR A 494 -12.70 9.73 -1.93
N VAL A 495 -11.77 10.54 -2.45
CA VAL A 495 -10.35 10.50 -2.08
C VAL A 495 -9.90 11.86 -1.54
N GLY A 496 -9.26 11.88 -0.37
CA GLY A 496 -8.68 13.08 0.27
C GLY A 496 -7.16 13.09 0.21
N TYR A 497 -6.57 14.24 -0.09
CA TYR A 497 -5.12 14.41 -0.30
C TYR A 497 -4.63 15.82 0.10
N SER A 498 -3.39 16.21 -0.24
CA SER A 498 -2.80 17.50 0.13
C SER A 498 -3.61 18.71 -0.35
N SER A 499 -4.16 18.63 -1.57
CA SER A 499 -4.61 19.81 -2.32
C SER A 499 -6.11 19.82 -2.64
N GLY A 500 -6.83 18.73 -2.41
CA GLY A 500 -8.25 18.65 -2.75
C GLY A 500 -8.97 17.36 -2.37
N VAL A 501 -10.13 17.18 -3.00
CA VAL A 501 -10.98 15.98 -2.98
C VAL A 501 -11.17 15.49 -4.41
N LEU A 502 -11.07 14.17 -4.63
CA LEU A 502 -11.49 13.52 -5.88
C LEU A 502 -12.76 12.71 -5.68
N GLN A 503 -13.67 12.75 -6.66
CA GLN A 503 -14.66 11.70 -6.92
C GLN A 503 -14.11 10.73 -7.97
N VAL A 504 -14.01 9.46 -7.60
CA VAL A 504 -13.62 8.35 -8.48
C VAL A 504 -14.82 7.41 -8.65
N PRO A 505 -15.42 7.29 -9.84
CA PRO A 505 -16.46 6.28 -10.10
C PRO A 505 -15.91 4.87 -9.87
N LEU A 506 -16.69 3.96 -9.26
CA LEU A 506 -16.20 2.61 -8.92
C LEU A 506 -15.87 1.74 -10.15
N ALA A 507 -16.40 2.07 -11.33
CA ALA A 507 -16.06 1.45 -12.61
C ALA A 507 -16.33 2.42 -13.78
N ASN A 508 -15.76 2.14 -14.96
CA ASN A 508 -16.11 2.82 -16.21
C ASN A 508 -16.35 1.81 -17.35
N CYS A 509 -17.50 1.13 -17.32
CA CYS A 509 -17.79 -0.02 -18.20
C CYS A 509 -17.75 0.31 -19.71
N SER A 510 -18.04 1.55 -20.11
CA SER A 510 -18.00 2.00 -21.51
C SER A 510 -16.60 1.98 -22.14
N LEU A 511 -15.55 1.77 -21.33
CA LEU A 511 -14.20 1.44 -21.78
C LEU A 511 -14.16 0.15 -22.63
N HIS A 512 -15.04 -0.81 -22.36
CA HIS A 512 -15.01 -2.14 -22.96
C HIS A 512 -15.94 -2.19 -24.17
N GLN A 513 -15.36 -2.13 -25.36
CA GLN A 513 -16.09 -1.93 -26.63
C GLN A 513 -16.60 -3.24 -27.25
N SER A 514 -16.22 -4.38 -26.68
CA SER A 514 -16.70 -5.70 -27.07
C SER A 514 -17.09 -6.55 -25.87
N CYS A 515 -17.97 -7.54 -26.09
CA CYS A 515 -18.33 -8.54 -25.09
C CYS A 515 -17.08 -9.22 -24.49
N ALA A 516 -16.07 -9.47 -25.33
CA ALA A 516 -14.83 -10.10 -24.87
C ALA A 516 -14.03 -9.21 -23.93
N GLU A 517 -13.89 -7.92 -24.23
CA GLU A 517 -13.21 -6.96 -23.34
C GLU A 517 -13.96 -6.80 -22.01
N CYS A 518 -15.29 -6.76 -22.07
CA CYS A 518 -16.17 -6.60 -20.91
C CYS A 518 -16.10 -7.82 -19.97
N VAL A 519 -16.05 -9.03 -20.54
CA VAL A 519 -15.88 -10.29 -19.77
C VAL A 519 -14.43 -10.45 -19.26
N LEU A 520 -13.40 -10.14 -20.07
CA LEU A 520 -12.01 -10.22 -19.64
C LEU A 520 -11.65 -9.21 -18.53
N ALA A 521 -12.38 -8.10 -18.42
CA ALA A 521 -12.20 -7.15 -17.33
C ALA A 521 -12.39 -7.81 -15.94
N ARG A 522 -13.29 -8.81 -15.85
CA ARG A 522 -13.70 -9.47 -14.58
C ARG A 522 -14.06 -8.43 -13.51
N ASP A 523 -14.83 -7.43 -13.93
CA ASP A 523 -15.29 -6.33 -13.11
C ASP A 523 -16.73 -6.61 -12.67
N PRO A 524 -17.02 -6.87 -11.38
CA PRO A 524 -18.36 -7.23 -10.93
C PRO A 524 -19.38 -6.07 -11.09
N TYR A 525 -18.91 -4.84 -11.26
CA TYR A 525 -19.77 -3.68 -11.56
C TYR A 525 -20.12 -3.55 -13.04
N CYS A 526 -19.55 -4.34 -13.95
CA CYS A 526 -19.75 -4.24 -15.40
C CYS A 526 -20.22 -5.55 -16.03
N ALA A 527 -21.17 -5.46 -16.96
CA ALA A 527 -21.69 -6.59 -17.72
C ALA A 527 -22.03 -6.18 -19.16
N TRP A 528 -21.97 -7.14 -20.09
CA TRP A 528 -22.29 -6.90 -21.49
C TRP A 528 -23.78 -7.11 -21.74
N TYR A 529 -24.47 -6.09 -22.25
CA TYR A 529 -25.87 -6.17 -22.62
C TYR A 529 -26.00 -6.50 -24.11
N SER A 530 -26.40 -7.73 -24.44
CA SER A 530 -26.33 -8.24 -25.81
C SER A 530 -27.36 -7.66 -26.78
N LEU A 531 -28.39 -6.97 -26.27
CA LEU A 531 -29.45 -6.34 -27.07
C LEU A 531 -29.03 -4.96 -27.62
N GLU A 532 -28.18 -4.22 -26.90
CA GLU A 532 -27.62 -2.94 -27.34
C GLU A 532 -26.16 -3.04 -27.82
N GLY A 533 -25.50 -4.19 -27.61
CA GLY A 533 -24.13 -4.42 -28.05
C GLY A 533 -23.12 -3.53 -27.31
N SER A 534 -23.28 -3.37 -26.00
CA SER A 534 -22.39 -2.51 -25.18
C SER A 534 -22.15 -3.06 -23.77
N CYS A 535 -21.02 -2.68 -23.17
CA CYS A 535 -20.69 -2.98 -21.77
C CYS A 535 -21.24 -1.87 -20.86
N GLN A 536 -22.09 -2.24 -19.90
CA GLN A 536 -22.83 -1.29 -19.05
C GLN A 536 -22.69 -1.64 -17.56
N PRO A 537 -22.97 -0.70 -16.64
CA PRO A 537 -22.97 -0.97 -15.21
C PRO A 537 -24.04 -2.00 -14.81
N THR A 538 -23.71 -2.98 -13.96
CA THR A 538 -24.66 -4.02 -13.50
C THR A 538 -25.89 -3.43 -12.80
N ARG A 539 -25.76 -2.27 -12.15
CA ARG A 539 -26.90 -1.51 -11.58
C ARG A 539 -27.95 -1.06 -12.62
N ALA A 540 -27.64 -1.07 -13.92
CA ALA A 540 -28.63 -0.83 -14.98
C ALA A 540 -29.49 -2.08 -15.25
N ALA A 541 -28.94 -3.29 -15.09
CA ALA A 541 -29.68 -4.55 -15.25
C ALA A 541 -30.82 -4.69 -14.21
N ALA A 542 -30.66 -4.08 -13.03
CA ALA A 542 -31.72 -4.02 -12.01
C ALA A 542 -32.99 -3.26 -12.46
N ALA A 543 -32.94 -2.54 -13.59
CA ALA A 543 -34.10 -1.90 -14.21
C ALA A 543 -34.68 -2.69 -15.41
N THR A 544 -34.14 -3.89 -15.72
CA THR A 544 -34.59 -4.74 -16.84
C THR A 544 -35.22 -6.04 -16.36
N GLU A 545 -36.38 -6.41 -16.92
CA GLU A 545 -37.09 -7.65 -16.55
C GLU A 545 -36.39 -8.92 -17.08
N ASP A 546 -35.68 -8.84 -18.21
CA ASP A 546 -34.96 -9.96 -18.82
C ASP A 546 -33.45 -9.92 -18.53
N MET A 547 -33.04 -10.61 -17.47
CA MET A 547 -31.64 -10.79 -17.11
C MET A 547 -30.86 -11.72 -18.07
N SER A 548 -31.52 -12.44 -19.00
CA SER A 548 -30.84 -13.39 -19.90
C SER A 548 -30.02 -12.73 -21.01
N ALA A 549 -30.32 -11.46 -21.31
CA ALA A 549 -29.56 -10.62 -22.25
C ALA A 549 -28.25 -10.05 -21.66
N TRP A 550 -27.99 -10.26 -20.37
CA TRP A 550 -26.81 -9.75 -19.67
C TRP A 550 -25.74 -10.84 -19.50
N LEU A 551 -24.51 -10.55 -19.96
CA LEU A 551 -23.39 -11.48 -19.96
C LEU A 551 -22.26 -10.96 -19.06
N GLN A 552 -21.93 -11.73 -18.02
CA GLN A 552 -20.85 -11.43 -17.08
C GLN A 552 -20.22 -12.74 -16.58
N ASP A 553 -18.90 -12.78 -16.48
CA ASP A 553 -18.13 -13.85 -15.84
C ASP A 553 -16.94 -13.22 -15.14
N VAL A 554 -17.05 -13.09 -13.81
CA VAL A 554 -16.04 -12.47 -12.95
C VAL A 554 -15.02 -13.51 -12.48
N GLU A 555 -15.47 -14.74 -12.18
CA GLU A 555 -14.64 -15.80 -11.63
C GLU A 555 -13.58 -16.29 -12.62
N ALA A 556 -13.95 -16.56 -13.87
CA ALA A 556 -13.04 -17.10 -14.89
C ALA A 556 -12.70 -16.10 -16.00
N GLY A 557 -13.58 -15.15 -16.31
CA GLY A 557 -13.39 -14.18 -17.39
C GLY A 557 -13.20 -14.85 -18.75
N SER A 558 -14.21 -15.62 -19.21
CA SER A 558 -14.16 -16.49 -20.38
C SER A 558 -15.06 -16.01 -21.54
N PRO A 559 -14.57 -15.16 -22.48
CA PRO A 559 -15.35 -14.75 -23.64
C PRO A 559 -15.85 -15.90 -24.51
N ALA A 560 -15.06 -16.98 -24.61
CA ALA A 560 -15.34 -18.14 -25.47
C ALA A 560 -16.62 -18.91 -25.07
N THR A 561 -17.00 -18.87 -23.78
CA THR A 561 -18.26 -19.45 -23.30
C THR A 561 -19.36 -18.39 -23.27
N MET A 562 -19.10 -17.23 -22.67
CA MET A 562 -20.12 -16.20 -22.42
C MET A 562 -20.61 -15.51 -23.69
N CYS A 563 -19.70 -14.97 -24.52
CA CYS A 563 -20.08 -14.19 -25.69
C CYS A 563 -20.66 -15.06 -26.82
N HIS A 564 -20.34 -16.35 -26.83
CA HIS A 564 -20.98 -17.33 -27.71
C HIS A 564 -22.43 -17.64 -27.28
N ARG A 565 -22.76 -17.54 -25.99
CA ARG A 565 -24.12 -17.79 -25.46
C ARG A 565 -25.12 -16.71 -25.87
N GLY A 566 -24.72 -15.43 -25.88
CA GLY A 566 -25.56 -14.36 -26.44
C GLY A 566 -25.82 -14.50 -27.95
N ARG A 567 -24.98 -15.25 -28.66
CA ARG A 567 -25.04 -15.43 -30.12
C ARG A 567 -26.20 -16.32 -30.59
N SER A 568 -26.87 -17.04 -29.68
CA SER A 568 -28.06 -17.84 -29.98
C SER A 568 -29.39 -17.15 -29.66
N VAL A 569 -29.38 -15.99 -28.98
CA VAL A 569 -30.61 -15.31 -28.55
C VAL A 569 -30.95 -14.11 -29.44
N ALA A 570 -30.02 -13.17 -29.64
CA ALA A 570 -30.32 -11.93 -30.38
C ALA A 570 -29.16 -11.28 -31.16
N MET A 571 -27.89 -11.68 -30.98
CA MET A 571 -26.76 -10.93 -31.55
C MET A 571 -26.76 -10.87 -33.08
N PRO A 572 -26.72 -9.67 -33.70
CA PRO A 572 -26.24 -9.48 -35.06
C PRO A 572 -24.84 -10.07 -35.22
N ARG A 573 -24.48 -10.53 -36.43
CA ARG A 573 -23.20 -11.23 -36.67
C ARG A 573 -21.96 -10.40 -36.28
N THR A 574 -22.09 -9.07 -36.30
CA THR A 574 -21.06 -8.05 -36.02
C THR A 574 -20.70 -7.93 -34.53
N TRP A 575 -21.64 -8.05 -33.58
CA TRP A 575 -21.37 -7.75 -32.17
C TRP A 575 -20.67 -8.89 -31.38
N GLY A 576 -20.58 -10.08 -31.97
CA GLY A 576 -19.95 -11.26 -31.36
C GLY A 576 -18.49 -11.50 -31.74
N ALA A 577 -17.90 -10.65 -32.58
CA ALA A 577 -16.49 -10.70 -32.93
C ALA A 577 -15.95 -9.26 -32.96
N GLN A 578 -14.78 -9.04 -32.36
CA GLN A 578 -14.07 -7.78 -32.54
C GLN A 578 -13.69 -7.66 -34.01
N GLU A 579 -14.25 -6.70 -34.73
CA GLU A 579 -13.82 -6.41 -36.10
C GLU A 579 -12.33 -6.06 -36.06
N ASP A 580 -11.55 -6.60 -37.00
CA ASP A 580 -10.12 -6.27 -37.09
C ASP A 580 -9.99 -4.74 -37.20
N PRO A 581 -9.14 -4.08 -36.38
CA PRO A 581 -9.01 -2.63 -36.42
C PRO A 581 -8.67 -2.16 -37.84
N VAL A 582 -9.12 -0.95 -38.19
CA VAL A 582 -9.00 -0.39 -39.53
C VAL A 582 -7.53 -0.43 -39.98
N ALA A 583 -7.26 -1.08 -41.11
CA ALA A 583 -5.91 -1.33 -41.59
C ALA A 583 -5.17 -0.02 -41.89
N GLU A 584 -4.19 0.33 -41.06
CA GLU A 584 -3.35 1.52 -41.26
C GLU A 584 -2.43 1.26 -42.47
N ARG A 585 -2.65 2.01 -43.55
CA ARG A 585 -1.95 1.83 -44.83
C ARG A 585 -0.69 2.70 -44.85
N LEU A 586 0.46 2.06 -45.04
CA LEU A 586 1.75 2.72 -45.08
C LEU A 586 2.46 2.35 -46.39
N SER A 587 2.95 3.37 -47.11
CA SER A 587 3.71 3.20 -48.37
C SER A 587 5.14 3.75 -48.23
N PRO A 588 5.97 3.21 -47.32
CA PRO A 588 7.32 3.70 -47.06
C PRO A 588 8.27 3.36 -48.23
N PRO A 589 9.31 4.18 -48.49
CA PRO A 589 10.28 3.89 -49.53
C PRO A 589 11.14 2.67 -49.20
N LEU A 590 11.67 2.00 -50.23
CA LEU A 590 12.53 0.83 -50.06
C LEU A 590 13.78 1.17 -49.21
N ASN A 591 14.16 0.24 -48.33
CA ASN A 591 15.17 0.36 -47.28
C ASN A 591 14.83 1.32 -46.12
N ALA A 592 13.62 1.89 -46.05
CA ALA A 592 13.17 2.63 -44.87
C ALA A 592 12.94 1.68 -43.67
N VAL A 593 13.19 2.18 -42.46
CA VAL A 593 12.89 1.48 -41.21
C VAL A 593 11.52 1.91 -40.71
N VAL A 594 10.58 0.97 -40.62
CA VAL A 594 9.18 1.17 -40.25
C VAL A 594 8.95 0.64 -38.84
N TYR A 595 8.21 1.37 -38.00
CA TYR A 595 7.93 1.01 -36.61
C TYR A 595 6.44 0.76 -36.39
N LEU A 596 6.01 -0.49 -36.54
CA LEU A 596 4.63 -0.91 -36.34
C LEU A 596 4.39 -1.12 -34.84
N ARG A 597 3.61 -0.25 -34.21
CA ARG A 597 3.35 -0.30 -32.76
C ARG A 597 2.32 -1.37 -32.44
N CYS A 598 2.41 -1.96 -31.25
CA CYS A 598 1.31 -2.74 -30.68
C CYS A 598 0.89 -2.13 -29.33
N PRO A 599 -0.27 -1.46 -29.26
CA PRO A 599 -0.83 -0.98 -28.01
C PRO A 599 -1.02 -2.12 -26.99
N ARG A 600 -0.57 -1.94 -25.74
CA ARG A 600 -0.81 -2.91 -24.67
C ARG A 600 -2.01 -2.48 -23.83
N HIS A 601 -3.19 -2.98 -24.21
CA HIS A 601 -4.46 -2.75 -23.51
C HIS A 601 -4.64 -3.57 -22.23
N SER A 602 -3.90 -4.67 -22.07
CA SER A 602 -3.96 -5.56 -20.90
C SER A 602 -2.56 -6.04 -20.53
N ALA A 603 -2.19 -5.93 -19.25
CA ALA A 603 -0.93 -6.47 -18.73
C ALA A 603 -0.94 -7.99 -18.58
N LEU A 604 -2.13 -8.61 -18.58
CA LEU A 604 -2.30 -10.07 -18.45
C LEU A 604 -2.32 -10.79 -19.81
N ALA A 605 -2.35 -10.04 -20.91
CA ALA A 605 -2.40 -10.59 -22.26
C ALA A 605 -0.99 -10.85 -22.83
N ASN A 606 -0.82 -11.96 -23.54
CA ASN A 606 0.38 -12.24 -24.33
C ASN A 606 0.25 -11.64 -25.75
N TYR A 607 1.31 -11.00 -26.26
CA TYR A 607 1.31 -10.22 -27.50
C TYR A 607 2.22 -10.84 -28.57
N SER A 608 1.65 -11.10 -29.75
CA SER A 608 2.33 -11.75 -30.89
C SER A 608 2.06 -11.02 -32.21
N TRP A 609 2.95 -11.19 -33.18
CA TRP A 609 2.82 -10.59 -34.52
C TRP A 609 2.60 -11.65 -35.60
N GLN A 610 1.48 -11.52 -36.32
CA GLN A 610 1.29 -12.16 -37.61
C GLN A 610 1.93 -11.26 -38.69
N GLN A 611 2.83 -11.84 -39.47
CA GLN A 611 3.51 -11.20 -40.61
C GLN A 611 3.03 -11.84 -41.93
N PRO A 612 3.34 -11.28 -43.12
CA PRO A 612 2.98 -11.88 -44.40
C PRO A 612 3.60 -13.28 -44.61
N ASP A 613 2.83 -14.22 -45.14
CA ASP A 613 3.30 -15.57 -45.50
C ASP A 613 4.14 -15.54 -46.80
N GLY A 614 5.42 -15.15 -46.68
CA GLY A 614 6.36 -15.22 -47.81
C GLY A 614 7.74 -14.64 -47.52
N GLN A 615 8.74 -15.51 -47.35
CA GLN A 615 10.18 -15.23 -47.49
C GLN A 615 10.71 -13.90 -46.89
N GLY A 616 10.22 -13.49 -45.71
CA GLY A 616 10.91 -12.50 -44.89
C GLY A 616 12.33 -12.98 -44.58
N GLY A 617 13.35 -12.23 -45.01
CA GLY A 617 14.74 -12.60 -44.81
C GLY A 617 15.09 -12.61 -43.33
N ARG A 618 16.01 -13.49 -42.92
CA ARG A 618 16.59 -13.49 -41.56
C ARG A 618 17.42 -12.22 -41.36
N GLY A 619 16.75 -11.14 -40.97
CA GLY A 619 17.33 -9.81 -40.76
C GLY A 619 16.34 -8.66 -41.00
N ASP A 620 15.26 -8.87 -41.76
CA ASP A 620 14.39 -7.77 -42.23
C ASP A 620 13.32 -7.32 -41.22
N THR A 621 13.00 -8.15 -40.21
CA THR A 621 12.08 -7.77 -39.12
C THR A 621 12.65 -8.10 -37.74
N ALA A 622 12.34 -7.26 -36.75
CA ALA A 622 12.77 -7.41 -35.37
C ALA A 622 11.72 -6.86 -34.39
N VAL A 623 11.48 -7.53 -33.26
CA VAL A 623 10.53 -7.08 -32.23
C VAL A 623 11.27 -6.45 -31.06
N LEU A 624 10.89 -5.23 -30.68
CA LEU A 624 11.45 -4.51 -29.53
C LEU A 624 10.78 -4.97 -28.21
N PRO A 625 11.41 -4.75 -27.03
CA PRO A 625 10.85 -5.14 -25.72
C PRO A 625 9.47 -4.54 -25.36
N ASN A 626 9.02 -3.53 -26.10
CA ASN A 626 7.67 -2.94 -26.00
C ASN A 626 6.66 -3.54 -27.01
N HIS A 627 7.00 -4.67 -27.64
CA HIS A 627 6.26 -5.33 -28.73
C HIS A 627 6.05 -4.48 -30.00
N THR A 628 6.80 -3.40 -30.20
CA THR A 628 6.86 -2.71 -31.52
C THR A 628 7.62 -3.59 -32.50
N LEU A 629 7.02 -3.89 -33.66
CA LEU A 629 7.67 -4.60 -34.75
C LEU A 629 8.37 -3.59 -35.66
N VAL A 630 9.69 -3.71 -35.74
CA VAL A 630 10.54 -3.00 -36.70
C VAL A 630 10.54 -3.81 -38.00
N VAL A 631 10.31 -3.15 -39.13
CA VAL A 631 10.36 -3.74 -40.48
C VAL A 631 11.28 -2.89 -41.35
N ILE A 632 12.27 -3.50 -41.99
CA ILE A 632 13.07 -2.87 -43.03
C ILE A 632 12.34 -3.08 -44.35
N MET A 633 11.91 -2.00 -45.00
CA MET A 633 11.02 -2.07 -46.15
C MET A 633 11.72 -2.65 -47.39
N GLN A 634 11.43 -3.90 -47.71
CA GLN A 634 11.79 -4.56 -48.97
C GLN A 634 10.52 -4.97 -49.75
N ARG A 635 10.67 -5.37 -51.01
CA ARG A 635 9.56 -5.94 -51.79
C ARG A 635 8.97 -7.19 -51.13
N GLY A 636 9.80 -8.00 -50.47
CA GLY A 636 9.37 -9.18 -49.71
C GLY A 636 8.71 -8.88 -48.36
N THR A 637 8.74 -7.63 -47.88
CA THR A 637 8.07 -7.21 -46.64
C THR A 637 6.81 -6.37 -46.89
N ALA A 638 6.36 -6.24 -48.15
CA ALA A 638 5.07 -5.66 -48.46
C ALA A 638 3.96 -6.68 -48.10
N GLY A 639 2.86 -6.23 -47.51
CA GLY A 639 1.76 -7.09 -47.08
C GLY A 639 1.09 -6.68 -45.77
N THR A 640 0.26 -7.58 -45.25
CA THR A 640 -0.54 -7.37 -44.04
C THR A 640 0.22 -7.80 -42.79
N TYR A 641 0.29 -6.92 -41.80
CA TYR A 641 0.83 -7.21 -40.46
C TYR A 641 -0.27 -7.02 -39.42
N LYS A 642 -0.41 -7.96 -38.48
CA LYS A 642 -1.40 -7.88 -37.39
C LYS A 642 -0.74 -8.20 -36.05
N CYS A 643 -0.85 -7.28 -35.09
CA CYS A 643 -0.56 -7.62 -33.70
C CYS A 643 -1.78 -8.28 -33.08
N ARG A 644 -1.60 -9.44 -32.44
CA ARG A 644 -2.64 -10.21 -31.75
C ARG A 644 -2.32 -10.30 -30.27
N ALA A 645 -3.30 -9.99 -29.43
CA ALA A 645 -3.27 -10.27 -27.99
C ALA A 645 -3.99 -11.58 -27.70
N THR A 646 -3.60 -12.27 -26.63
CA THR A 646 -4.31 -13.46 -26.12
C THR A 646 -4.36 -13.43 -24.59
N GLU A 647 -5.56 -13.54 -24.02
CA GLU A 647 -5.86 -13.48 -22.59
C GLU A 647 -6.99 -14.48 -22.29
N ASN A 648 -6.87 -15.28 -21.23
CA ASN A 648 -7.80 -16.38 -20.87
C ASN A 648 -8.21 -17.29 -22.06
N GLY A 649 -7.28 -17.54 -22.98
CA GLY A 649 -7.51 -18.35 -24.19
C GLY A 649 -8.31 -17.67 -25.31
N TYR A 650 -8.78 -16.43 -25.11
CA TYR A 650 -9.39 -15.62 -26.16
C TYR A 650 -8.31 -14.80 -26.89
N THR A 651 -8.33 -14.79 -28.22
CA THR A 651 -7.34 -14.09 -29.07
C THR A 651 -8.03 -13.04 -29.96
N TRP A 652 -7.52 -11.81 -29.94
CA TRP A 652 -8.04 -10.70 -30.76
C TRP A 652 -6.93 -9.90 -31.43
N THR A 653 -7.27 -9.19 -32.51
CA THR A 653 -6.35 -8.29 -33.21
C THR A 653 -6.38 -6.92 -32.54
N VAL A 654 -5.20 -6.40 -32.20
CA VAL A 654 -5.01 -5.15 -31.48
C VAL A 654 -4.54 -4.01 -32.38
N ALA A 655 -3.74 -4.34 -33.39
CA ALA A 655 -3.30 -3.39 -34.41
C ALA A 655 -3.16 -4.10 -35.76
N HIS A 656 -3.43 -3.38 -36.84
CA HIS A 656 -3.54 -3.93 -38.19
C HIS A 656 -2.94 -2.93 -39.17
N TYR A 657 -1.90 -3.36 -39.88
CA TYR A 657 -1.10 -2.54 -40.77
C TYR A 657 -1.02 -3.18 -42.16
N GLN A 658 -0.99 -2.34 -43.20
CA GLN A 658 -0.79 -2.77 -44.57
C GLN A 658 0.39 -2.02 -45.19
N LEU A 659 1.52 -2.70 -45.36
CA LEU A 659 2.68 -2.16 -46.07
C LEU A 659 2.51 -2.34 -47.59
N GLN A 660 2.75 -1.28 -48.36
CA GLN A 660 2.62 -1.28 -49.82
C GLN A 660 3.95 -0.95 -50.51
N ASP A 661 4.30 -1.67 -51.57
CA ASP A 661 5.45 -1.32 -52.43
C ASP A 661 5.17 0.00 -53.17
N PRO A 662 6.03 1.04 -53.04
CA PRO A 662 5.90 2.29 -53.79
C PRO A 662 5.82 2.13 -55.32
N SER A 663 6.26 0.99 -55.86
CA SER A 663 6.19 0.64 -57.30
C SER A 663 4.76 0.42 -57.82
N GLY A 664 3.74 0.41 -56.95
CA GLY A 664 2.39 -0.06 -57.27
C GLY A 664 1.50 0.88 -58.12
N VAL A 665 1.91 2.13 -58.36
CA VAL A 665 1.14 3.07 -59.19
C VAL A 665 1.75 3.12 -60.59
N ALA A 666 1.17 2.37 -61.53
CA ALA A 666 1.47 2.53 -62.94
C ALA A 666 0.84 3.84 -63.45
N PRO A 667 1.59 4.80 -64.01
CA PRO A 667 1.00 5.94 -64.67
C PRO A 667 0.32 5.47 -65.97
N GLN A 668 -0.94 5.84 -66.17
CA GLN A 668 -1.57 5.72 -67.48
C GLN A 668 -0.88 6.69 -68.44
N LEU A 669 -0.37 6.18 -69.56
CA LEU A 669 0.00 7.02 -70.69
C LEU A 669 -1.28 7.43 -71.41
N ASP A 670 -1.50 8.74 -71.50
CA ASP A 670 -2.15 9.38 -72.63
C ASP A 670 -1.19 10.50 -73.10
N GLU A 671 -1.04 10.67 -74.40
CA GLU A 671 -0.08 11.61 -75.00
C GLU A 671 -0.69 13.03 -75.09
N LEU A 672 0.14 14.08 -74.94
CA LEU A 672 0.53 14.98 -76.05
C LEU A 672 1.31 16.25 -75.60
N ALA A 673 2.08 16.79 -76.55
CA ALA A 673 2.56 18.19 -76.69
C ALA A 673 3.59 18.78 -75.69
N GLU A 674 4.86 18.73 -76.13
CA GLU A 674 5.77 19.87 -76.37
C GLU A 674 6.19 20.87 -75.25
N GLU A 675 7.53 20.94 -75.08
CA GLU A 675 8.39 22.13 -74.81
C GLU A 675 8.17 22.96 -73.50
N ASP A 676 9.19 23.56 -72.86
CA ASP A 676 10.57 23.88 -73.29
C ASP A 676 11.58 24.00 -72.11
N LEU A 677 12.88 24.14 -72.45
CA LEU A 677 14.02 24.70 -71.68
C LEU A 677 14.55 24.03 -70.38
N ALA A 678 15.55 23.16 -70.61
CA ALA A 678 16.94 23.30 -70.14
C ALA A 678 17.32 23.49 -68.64
N TRP A 679 18.17 22.57 -68.14
CA TRP A 679 19.52 22.95 -67.65
C TRP A 679 20.55 21.80 -67.63
N GLY A 680 21.77 22.08 -68.10
CA GLY A 680 23.02 21.79 -67.36
C GLY A 680 23.42 20.33 -67.13
N SER A 681 24.21 19.76 -68.04
CA SER A 681 25.00 18.56 -67.75
C SER A 681 26.17 18.85 -66.80
N SER A 682 26.45 17.94 -65.86
CA SER A 682 27.72 17.92 -65.11
C SER A 682 28.17 16.50 -64.75
N VAL A 683 29.48 16.35 -64.59
CA VAL A 683 30.24 15.08 -64.59
C VAL A 683 29.91 14.20 -63.37
N PRO A 684 29.85 12.86 -63.48
CA PRO A 684 29.69 11.97 -62.33
C PRO A 684 30.87 12.10 -61.35
N GLY A 685 30.59 12.63 -60.16
CA GLY A 685 31.53 12.64 -59.04
C GLY A 685 31.75 11.25 -58.47
N THR A 686 33.02 10.87 -58.24
CA THR A 686 33.36 9.58 -57.62
C THR A 686 32.87 9.49 -56.17
N PRO A 687 32.44 8.30 -55.70
CA PRO A 687 31.90 8.15 -54.35
C PRO A 687 32.99 8.40 -53.30
N ARG A 688 32.84 9.48 -52.52
CA ARG A 688 33.72 9.76 -51.39
C ARG A 688 33.52 8.70 -50.31
N SER A 689 34.52 7.83 -50.17
CA SER A 689 34.59 6.89 -49.05
C SER A 689 34.69 7.65 -47.73
N TYR A 690 33.72 7.43 -46.84
CA TYR A 690 33.73 7.95 -45.47
C TYR A 690 34.70 7.17 -44.55
N TRP A 691 35.36 6.14 -45.07
CA TRP A 691 36.23 5.24 -44.30
C TRP A 691 37.44 5.95 -43.62
N PRO A 692 38.11 6.95 -44.23
CA PRO A 692 39.14 7.73 -43.53
C PRO A 692 38.61 8.49 -42.31
N GLN A 693 37.35 8.94 -42.37
CA GLN A 693 36.70 9.68 -41.27
C GLN A 693 36.25 8.75 -40.14
N PHE A 694 35.72 7.57 -40.48
CA PHE A 694 35.44 6.53 -39.50
C PHE A 694 36.70 6.09 -38.76
N VAL A 695 37.81 5.87 -39.49
CA VAL A 695 39.09 5.47 -38.89
C VAL A 695 39.66 6.58 -38.01
N THR A 696 39.65 7.86 -38.42
CA THR A 696 40.14 8.94 -37.55
C THR A 696 39.28 9.14 -36.32
N VAL A 697 37.95 9.07 -36.39
CA VAL A 697 37.07 9.13 -35.21
C VAL A 697 37.33 7.95 -34.27
N THR A 698 37.48 6.73 -34.80
CA THR A 698 37.77 5.53 -33.99
C THR A 698 39.12 5.63 -33.29
N VAL A 699 40.16 6.10 -33.99
CA VAL A 699 41.51 6.31 -33.42
C VAL A 699 41.50 7.44 -32.38
N LEU A 700 40.80 8.55 -32.64
CA LEU A 700 40.65 9.64 -31.67
C LEU A 700 39.93 9.16 -30.39
N LEU A 701 38.87 8.36 -30.52
CA LEU A 701 38.17 7.78 -29.37
C LEU A 701 39.06 6.82 -28.57
N ALA A 702 39.86 5.98 -29.25
CA ALA A 702 40.81 5.10 -28.58
C ALA A 702 41.91 5.90 -27.83
N VAL A 703 42.40 6.99 -28.43
CA VAL A 703 43.40 7.88 -27.82
C VAL A 703 42.82 8.67 -26.63
N THR A 704 41.59 9.18 -26.71
CA THR A 704 40.97 9.88 -25.57
C THR A 704 40.63 8.95 -24.41
N LEU A 705 40.15 7.72 -24.69
CA LEU A 705 39.95 6.70 -23.66
C LEU A 705 41.28 6.25 -23.03
N ALA A 706 42.34 6.06 -23.81
CA ALA A 706 43.68 5.75 -23.28
C ALA A 706 44.25 6.91 -22.44
N ALA A 707 44.05 8.16 -22.87
CA ALA A 707 44.46 9.34 -22.10
C ALA A 707 43.66 9.46 -20.79
N ALA A 708 42.36 9.24 -20.81
CA ALA A 708 41.52 9.22 -19.61
C ALA A 708 41.92 8.11 -18.63
N ALA A 709 42.22 6.90 -19.13
CA ALA A 709 42.75 5.81 -18.33
C ALA A 709 44.12 6.13 -17.72
N CYS A 710 45.03 6.75 -18.47
CA CYS A 710 46.30 7.25 -17.96
C CYS A 710 46.12 8.33 -16.88
N LEU A 711 45.21 9.27 -17.07
CA LEU A 711 44.92 10.31 -16.06
C LEU A 711 44.30 9.71 -14.78
N ALA A 712 43.41 8.73 -14.91
CA ALA A 712 42.87 7.99 -13.77
C ALA A 712 43.97 7.20 -13.02
N LEU A 713 44.88 6.55 -13.75
CA LEU A 713 46.03 5.84 -13.16
C LEU A 713 47.04 6.80 -12.51
N LEU A 714 47.26 8.00 -13.07
CA LEU A 714 48.10 9.04 -12.46
C LEU A 714 47.46 9.59 -11.18
N ALA A 715 46.16 9.91 -11.21
CA ALA A 715 45.42 10.34 -10.02
C ALA A 715 45.42 9.26 -8.92
N TYR A 716 45.29 7.98 -9.30
CA TYR A 716 45.42 6.84 -8.39
C TYR A 716 46.85 6.68 -7.85
N HIS A 717 47.87 6.91 -8.68
CA HIS A 717 49.27 6.91 -8.24
C HIS A 717 49.57 8.07 -7.27
N ASP A 718 49.00 9.25 -7.47
CA ASP A 718 49.20 10.37 -6.55
C ASP A 718 48.38 10.22 -5.25
N GLN A 719 47.21 9.58 -5.29
CA GLN A 719 46.52 9.05 -4.10
C GLN A 719 47.41 8.05 -3.32
N LEU A 720 48.11 7.15 -4.01
CA LEU A 720 49.06 6.22 -3.38
C LEU A 720 50.30 6.94 -2.80
N LYS A 721 50.84 7.96 -3.48
CA LYS A 721 51.95 8.80 -2.94
C LYS A 721 51.51 9.62 -1.74
N ALA A 722 50.27 10.13 -1.72
CA ALA A 722 49.72 10.83 -0.57
C ALA A 722 49.65 9.90 0.65
N ARG A 723 49.14 8.67 0.46
CA ARG A 723 49.13 7.63 1.50
C ARG A 723 50.53 7.16 1.91
N SER A 724 51.52 7.16 1.00
CA SER A 724 52.90 6.79 1.34
C SER A 724 53.68 7.87 2.09
N LYS A 725 53.21 9.13 2.12
CA LYS A 725 53.88 10.23 2.84
C LYS A 725 53.44 10.38 4.31
N VAL A 726 52.39 9.68 4.76
CA VAL A 726 51.97 9.68 6.17
C VAL A 726 52.42 8.38 6.85
N ARG A 727 53.74 8.23 7.03
CA ARG A 727 54.32 7.10 7.79
C ARG A 727 55.56 7.47 8.61
N GLY A 728 55.33 8.35 9.58
CA GLY A 728 56.15 8.60 10.77
C GLY A 728 55.24 9.25 11.82
N CYS A 729 55.28 8.93 13.11
CA CYS A 729 56.31 8.18 13.85
C CYS A 729 55.78 6.93 14.60
N SER A 730 56.73 6.27 15.25
CA SER A 730 56.71 5.01 16.00
C SER A 730 55.59 4.79 17.03
N THR A 731 55.28 3.51 17.28
CA THR A 731 54.81 3.02 18.59
C THR A 731 55.99 2.93 19.59
N PRO A 732 55.74 2.53 20.85
CA PRO A 732 56.20 1.17 21.18
C PRO A 732 55.29 0.34 22.12
N HIS A 733 55.27 -0.96 21.82
CA HIS A 733 55.08 -2.14 22.70
C HIS A 733 53.94 -2.28 23.73
N SER A 734 53.18 -3.37 23.54
CA SER A 734 52.77 -4.29 24.61
C SER A 734 52.94 -5.75 24.14
N PRO A 735 53.33 -6.71 25.02
CA PRO A 735 53.43 -8.14 24.68
C PRO A 735 52.20 -8.97 25.14
N PRO A 736 51.94 -10.16 24.55
CA PRO A 736 50.75 -10.97 24.85
C PRO A 736 51.01 -12.22 25.73
N SER A 737 49.94 -12.79 26.29
CA SER A 737 49.93 -14.20 26.78
C SER A 737 48.52 -14.81 26.77
N GLN A 738 48.42 -16.14 26.78
CA GLN A 738 47.15 -16.90 26.82
C GLN A 738 47.01 -17.75 28.10
N ARG A 739 45.75 -18.17 28.34
CA ARG A 739 45.30 -19.41 29.02
C ARG A 739 45.27 -19.52 30.56
N ARG A 740 44.02 -19.65 31.04
CA ARG A 740 43.48 -20.68 31.96
C ARG A 740 43.94 -20.75 33.44
N GLU A 741 42.94 -20.48 34.30
CA GLU A 741 42.34 -21.50 35.20
C GLU A 741 43.07 -21.84 36.52
N LYS A 742 42.63 -21.20 37.63
CA LYS A 742 42.10 -21.89 38.83
C LYS A 742 41.50 -20.95 39.91
N VAL A 743 40.53 -21.52 40.62
CA VAL A 743 39.82 -21.13 41.87
C VAL A 743 40.49 -21.93 43.04
N PRO A 744 40.43 -21.63 44.37
CA PRO A 744 39.38 -20.91 45.17
C PRO A 744 39.80 -20.02 46.38
N LEU A 745 38.76 -19.50 47.09
CA LEU A 745 38.57 -19.36 48.57
C LEU A 745 39.14 -18.18 49.42
N ASN A 746 38.23 -17.61 50.24
CA ASN A 746 38.37 -16.80 51.49
C ASN A 746 39.14 -15.45 51.43
N GLY A 747 38.82 -14.45 52.25
CA GLY A 747 37.71 -14.27 53.23
C GLY A 747 37.97 -13.10 54.21
N GLY A 748 36.93 -12.61 54.91
CA GLY A 748 37.00 -11.50 55.91
C GLY A 748 36.53 -10.14 55.36
N THR A 749 35.45 -9.50 55.85
CA THR A 749 35.25 -8.74 57.13
C THR A 749 35.86 -7.34 57.14
N GLY A 750 35.02 -6.28 57.18
CA GLY A 750 35.49 -4.88 57.32
C GLY A 750 34.45 -3.77 57.05
N GLU A 751 33.44 -3.64 57.92
CA GLU A 751 32.69 -2.38 58.12
C GLU A 751 33.43 -1.47 59.16
N PRO A 752 33.00 -0.22 59.44
CA PRO A 752 32.57 0.86 58.53
C PRO A 752 33.15 2.24 58.93
N SER A 753 33.01 3.29 58.10
CA SER A 753 32.97 4.69 58.59
C SER A 753 32.46 5.71 57.56
N ALA A 754 31.45 6.48 57.94
CA ALA A 754 31.08 7.80 57.40
C ALA A 754 31.42 8.87 58.48
N PRO A 755 31.12 10.19 58.34
CA PRO A 755 30.57 10.95 57.20
C PRO A 755 31.40 12.23 56.85
N GLY A 756 30.98 12.99 55.82
CA GLY A 756 31.53 14.32 55.52
C GLY A 756 30.80 15.07 54.39
N VAL A 757 30.15 16.19 54.73
CA VAL A 757 29.29 17.09 53.91
C VAL A 757 29.23 18.44 54.67
N PRO A 758 29.03 19.65 54.08
CA PRO A 758 28.92 20.08 52.66
C PRO A 758 29.98 21.14 52.24
N THR A 759 29.92 21.59 50.98
CA THR A 759 29.82 23.00 50.44
C THR A 759 29.80 22.85 48.89
N GLU A 760 29.04 23.61 48.06
CA GLU A 760 29.10 25.07 47.79
C GLU A 760 30.51 25.47 47.27
N GLU A 761 30.70 26.14 46.12
CA GLU A 761 29.76 26.78 45.17
C GLU A 761 30.40 26.88 43.75
N GLU A 762 29.61 27.32 42.75
CA GLU A 762 29.97 27.97 41.46
C GLU A 762 31.19 27.51 40.59
N GLU A 763 30.94 27.25 39.29
CA GLU A 763 31.93 27.40 38.20
C GLU A 763 31.37 28.36 37.13
N GLU A 764 32.26 29.20 36.54
CA GLU A 764 31.92 30.31 35.63
C GLU A 764 31.80 29.91 34.13
N GLU A 765 31.55 30.92 33.29
CA GLU A 765 31.60 30.88 31.82
C GLU A 765 33.01 30.46 31.30
N GLU A 766 33.24 30.05 30.04
CA GLU A 766 33.19 30.95 28.88
C GLU A 766 33.36 30.19 27.52
N GLY A 767 32.46 30.48 26.57
CA GLY A 767 32.76 30.52 25.13
C GLY A 767 33.12 29.22 24.38
N SER A 768 33.25 29.23 23.05
CA SER A 768 32.60 30.11 22.06
C SER A 768 32.56 29.43 20.67
N ARG A 769 31.67 29.94 19.79
CA ARG A 769 31.59 29.84 18.29
C ARG A 769 32.59 28.87 17.58
N ALA A 770 32.18 28.09 16.56
CA ALA A 770 31.51 28.61 15.36
C ALA A 770 30.93 27.54 14.41
N CYS A 771 30.03 28.01 13.53
CA CYS A 771 29.75 27.60 12.13
C CYS A 771 29.97 26.15 11.66
N CYS A 772 28.88 25.52 11.19
CA CYS A 772 28.88 24.73 9.95
C CYS A 772 27.62 25.06 9.13
N LEU A 773 27.69 24.83 7.80
CA LEU A 773 26.59 25.07 6.84
C LEU A 773 25.74 23.80 6.61
N GLN A 774 24.56 24.03 6.04
CA GLN A 774 23.47 23.09 5.82
C GLN A 774 23.65 22.23 4.56
N LEU A 775 23.13 20.99 4.58
CA LEU A 775 22.80 20.12 3.44
C LEU A 775 21.73 19.09 3.87
N ASP A 776 20.99 18.51 2.92
CA ASP A 776 19.64 17.92 3.11
C ASP A 776 19.58 16.48 3.69
N GLY A 777 18.43 16.06 4.24
CA GLY A 777 18.25 14.70 4.82
C GLY A 777 16.89 14.31 5.45
N ASP A 778 15.78 14.46 4.71
CA ASP A 778 14.50 13.68 4.62
C ASP A 778 13.91 12.73 5.74
N ILE A 779 12.56 12.65 5.79
CA ILE A 779 11.56 11.82 6.58
C ILE A 779 11.68 11.78 8.15
N ASP A 780 10.66 11.95 9.02
CA ASP A 780 9.21 11.64 9.12
C ASP A 780 8.84 10.29 9.82
N VAL A 781 8.00 10.32 10.87
CA VAL A 781 7.11 9.23 11.39
C VAL A 781 5.87 9.77 12.17
N ASP A 782 4.66 9.55 11.65
CA ASP A 782 3.29 9.85 12.17
C ASP A 782 2.68 8.80 13.18
N ASN A 783 1.39 8.95 13.67
CA ASN A 783 0.33 7.95 14.15
C ASN A 783 -0.65 8.36 15.38
N ASN A 784 -1.97 8.06 15.70
CA ASN A 784 -3.22 7.29 15.24
C ASN A 784 -4.53 7.34 16.25
N ARG A 785 -5.88 6.90 16.30
CA ARG A 785 -7.12 6.10 15.70
C ARG A 785 -8.56 6.70 15.91
N LEU A 786 -9.64 6.32 15.13
CA LEU A 786 -11.12 6.71 15.28
C LEU A 786 -11.95 5.83 16.26
N HIS A 787 -13.02 5.09 15.91
CA HIS A 787 -13.52 4.66 14.57
C HIS A 787 -14.88 3.95 14.44
N VAL A 788 -15.75 4.52 13.59
CA VAL A 788 -16.96 3.87 13.01
C VAL A 788 -18.05 3.44 14.02
N PRO A 789 -19.25 4.08 13.97
CA PRO A 789 -20.45 3.60 14.65
C PRO A 789 -21.04 2.32 14.04
N ALA A 790 -22.03 1.76 14.72
CA ALA A 790 -22.90 0.70 14.21
C ALA A 790 -24.24 1.25 13.66
N GLY A 791 -24.94 0.45 12.85
CA GLY A 791 -26.31 0.71 12.38
C GLY A 791 -27.35 -0.30 12.92
N ASP A 792 -28.61 -0.10 12.54
CA ASP A 792 -29.82 -0.66 13.16
C ASP A 792 -30.35 -1.99 12.58
N THR A 793 -31.30 -2.62 13.28
CA THR A 793 -32.48 -3.27 12.67
C THR A 793 -33.68 -3.30 13.64
N VAL A 794 -34.89 -3.11 13.07
CA VAL A 794 -36.26 -3.22 13.66
C VAL A 794 -36.69 -2.12 14.64
#